data_AF-A0A9X2BRG6-F1
#
_entry.id   AF-A0A9X2BRG6-F1
#
_cell.length_a   1.000
_cell.length_b   1.000
_cell.length_c   1.000
_cell.angle_alpha   90.00
_cell.angle_beta   90.00
_cell.angle_gamma   90.00
#
_symmetry.space_group_name_H-M   'P 1'
#
loop_
_entity.id
_entity.type
_entity.pdbx_description
1 polymer ?
#
loop_
_entity_poly.entity_id
_entity_poly.type
_entity_poly.pdbx_seq_one_letter_code
_entity_poly.pdbx_strand_id
1 'polypeptide(L)'
;MDDGVGTESVPTTDSSEASLQVAAESLSVAAAIAKGNSGEVVEVSGIIVGHATGSLTADFEAPFGNDFNFLMADTAGEQDKAKLIDVQVPSGLRAEFGLQSHPDLIGKKVVVSGSLAAYNNFPGLKSVSAISLSQVQPEDPGEDPGEDPGEDPGEDPGEDPGQGPDPGETPQLPDGTGKKVLFDNAHGQTAGAADWVIDGGFSDFAEGLRAAGFTVESLDRPSPYNFGETAITYGVLQPYDVFIIPEANVPFKATEQAALVQYVENGGAVFFISDHYNADRNKNRWDASEVFNGYRRGAYENPAKGMTAEEASSPAMQGLNSSDWLAENFGIRFRYNALGDVNAADIVSPSQSFGITAGVEAVAMHAGSTVAILDPQKAKGLVYVPTGVPAWGNAVDEGVYDGGGRAEGPYAAISKLGLGKAAFIGDSSPVEDATPKYVREENGQKKTTYDGFKEVDDGLFLVQTVKWLAYDENYTSFGEVPGLTLDVPTVVGADEEPAATTEPQPEPWSQPAAGYKWYDPTTFKPGSYGSSQAPETEPVFAFVHQAQLPSQQEFQLRLTADGLTPGQTESDLRVGIYLAGGEQIARFKNTDGSWSDYNYSPAFSLTGDNRGHASKDLTVQLKPGVSASNANLRLKQGSANEITKQVEIANVDAEPLPGDHPPVPELITIAEVREAAEGTVVTAQGVITSEPGVFGGQGFYLQDETAGVYVFQTAAGYHAGDLVRISATRTLYNGEVELENPVLIEKLGTAPLPQPLVQEAVTEANQGQFITLTNVEVQDVVAATPTGSFEFNVVREDGSSTRVRFDGRTGVTMDAFTALYPAGTRVDISGIASVFRGTYQLKPLALAHVVPRTVEADLTAPVTESNITGIEGADVYNQTEVTVAFYAEDEGGSGLDRTEYRVNGGEWTSYADPLVLSADGKYTIEYRSVDQAGNEEASKSLHINVDRQAPEVTFSGDSQVLQVASNVPFSIAVHDAVSGPKSAAYRLDDRSIAGVAEIVPFSLAVGTHKLTVQATDAAGHTATVEFTFKVTIDIAHLDELVDLGQKNGYFKTKGTATSLQAQITSLQKAKTPLERDIKLKALKLTISVQSGLTIKESFAKLMLKDLEVIGGKAA
;
A
#
# COMPACT_ATOMS: atom_id res chain seq x y z
N MET A 1 -37.84 9.57 69.08
CA MET A 1 -38.34 9.81 67.72
C MET A 1 -37.35 9.07 66.83
N ASP A 2 -37.28 7.74 66.98
CA ASP A 2 -38.27 6.74 66.52
C ASP A 2 -38.17 6.56 64.99
N ASP A 3 -38.08 5.37 64.39
CA ASP A 3 -37.30 4.14 64.64
C ASP A 3 -37.50 3.19 63.43
N GLY A 4 -36.65 2.21 63.11
CA GLY A 4 -35.36 1.82 63.70
C GLY A 4 -35.04 0.34 63.42
N VAL A 5 -33.80 0.03 62.95
CA VAL A 5 -33.29 -1.35 62.64
C VAL A 5 -33.96 -1.98 61.38
N GLY A 6 -33.36 -2.83 60.55
CA GLY A 6 -31.98 -3.36 60.43
C GLY A 6 -32.00 -4.81 59.89
N THR A 7 -31.24 -5.06 58.82
CA THR A 7 -30.73 -6.36 58.28
C THR A 7 -31.38 -7.70 58.67
N GLU A 8 -31.74 -8.53 57.68
CA GLU A 8 -31.30 -9.94 57.57
C GLU A 8 -31.57 -10.55 56.17
N SER A 9 -31.04 -11.75 55.90
CA SER A 9 -30.77 -12.26 54.54
C SER A 9 -30.98 -13.77 54.34
N VAL A 10 -31.55 -14.18 53.19
CA VAL A 10 -31.31 -15.49 52.49
C VAL A 10 -31.90 -16.75 53.23
N PRO A 11 -32.16 -17.97 52.64
CA PRO A 11 -32.01 -18.53 51.27
C PRO A 11 -33.24 -19.29 50.66
N THR A 12 -32.99 -20.02 49.55
CA THR A 12 -33.52 -21.35 49.09
C THR A 12 -34.61 -21.49 47.99
N THR A 13 -34.13 -21.87 46.80
CA THR A 13 -34.56 -22.99 45.90
C THR A 13 -35.98 -23.13 45.33
N ASP A 14 -36.05 -22.94 44.01
CA ASP A 14 -36.34 -23.96 42.97
C ASP A 14 -37.79 -24.35 42.54
N SER A 15 -37.88 -24.59 41.23
CA SER A 15 -38.83 -25.40 40.46
C SER A 15 -40.21 -24.83 40.01
N SER A 16 -40.30 -24.72 38.67
CA SER A 16 -41.36 -25.28 37.80
C SER A 16 -42.53 -24.42 37.25
N GLU A 17 -42.71 -24.62 35.93
CA GLU A 17 -43.92 -24.51 35.09
C GLU A 17 -44.52 -23.15 34.71
N ALA A 18 -43.93 -22.62 33.63
CA ALA A 18 -44.58 -22.14 32.41
C ALA A 18 -46.10 -22.36 32.22
N SER A 19 -46.75 -21.32 31.69
CA SER A 19 -48.06 -21.43 31.01
C SER A 19 -47.89 -21.21 29.50
N LEU A 20 -48.14 -22.25 28.71
CA LEU A 20 -48.07 -22.25 27.24
C LEU A 20 -49.06 -21.25 26.60
N GLN A 21 -48.60 -20.51 25.58
CA GLN A 21 -49.44 -19.74 24.68
C GLN A 21 -49.42 -20.42 23.30
N VAL A 22 -50.61 -20.68 22.74
CA VAL A 22 -50.78 -21.53 21.55
C VAL A 22 -50.32 -20.78 20.29
N ALA A 23 -49.46 -21.40 19.49
CA ALA A 23 -49.06 -20.90 18.17
C ALA A 23 -50.25 -20.93 17.18
N ALA A 24 -50.33 -19.94 16.29
CA ALA A 24 -51.35 -19.92 15.24
C ALA A 24 -51.02 -20.94 14.15
N GLU A 25 -52.01 -21.68 13.66
CA GLU A 25 -51.84 -22.57 12.50
C GLU A 25 -51.70 -21.76 11.21
N SER A 26 -50.77 -22.16 10.34
CA SER A 26 -50.56 -21.53 9.03
C SER A 26 -51.72 -21.82 8.06
N LEU A 27 -52.01 -20.87 7.17
CA LEU A 27 -53.10 -20.99 6.21
C LEU A 27 -52.75 -21.99 5.09
N SER A 28 -53.75 -22.70 4.57
CA SER A 28 -53.63 -23.37 3.27
C SER A 28 -53.61 -22.35 2.13
N VAL A 29 -53.12 -22.73 0.95
CA VAL A 29 -53.13 -21.89 -0.26
C VAL A 29 -54.55 -21.49 -0.64
N ALA A 30 -55.51 -22.42 -0.62
CA ALA A 30 -56.92 -22.10 -0.87
C ALA A 30 -57.50 -21.11 0.16
N ALA A 31 -57.09 -21.19 1.43
CA ALA A 31 -57.51 -20.24 2.46
C ALA A 31 -56.88 -18.84 2.25
N ALA A 32 -55.62 -18.78 1.83
CA ALA A 32 -54.95 -17.54 1.45
C ALA A 32 -55.61 -16.88 0.22
N ILE A 33 -55.91 -17.66 -0.83
CA ILE A 33 -56.62 -17.18 -2.03
C ILE A 33 -58.03 -16.68 -1.66
N ALA A 34 -58.74 -17.34 -0.75
CA ALA A 34 -60.07 -16.92 -0.30
C ALA A 34 -60.06 -15.59 0.49
N LYS A 35 -58.95 -15.23 1.14
CA LYS A 35 -58.75 -13.89 1.73
C LYS A 35 -58.47 -12.80 0.69
N GLY A 36 -58.00 -13.19 -0.50
CA GLY A 36 -57.63 -12.28 -1.58
C GLY A 36 -56.41 -11.41 -1.26
N ASN A 37 -56.15 -10.42 -2.10
CA ASN A 37 -55.01 -9.50 -1.98
C ASN A 37 -55.26 -8.41 -0.92
N SER A 38 -55.49 -8.83 0.33
CA SER A 38 -55.93 -7.98 1.44
C SER A 38 -54.83 -7.08 2.03
N GLY A 39 -53.56 -7.35 1.72
CA GLY A 39 -52.39 -6.76 2.37
C GLY A 39 -52.11 -7.32 3.78
N GLU A 40 -52.89 -8.29 4.26
CA GLU A 40 -52.68 -8.96 5.54
C GLU A 40 -51.37 -9.76 5.52
N VAL A 41 -50.56 -9.63 6.56
CA VAL A 41 -49.37 -10.47 6.77
C VAL A 41 -49.83 -11.80 7.36
N VAL A 42 -49.47 -12.90 6.70
CA VAL A 42 -49.91 -14.26 7.02
C VAL A 42 -48.77 -15.26 6.81
N GLU A 43 -48.89 -16.41 7.45
CA GLU A 43 -48.13 -17.60 7.09
C GLU A 43 -49.01 -18.51 6.22
N VAL A 44 -48.46 -18.97 5.09
CA VAL A 44 -49.13 -19.91 4.18
C VAL A 44 -48.26 -21.13 4.00
N SER A 45 -48.82 -22.32 4.19
CA SER A 45 -48.17 -23.58 3.86
C SER A 45 -48.73 -24.17 2.58
N GLY A 46 -47.84 -24.70 1.74
CA GLY A 46 -48.19 -25.34 0.48
C GLY A 46 -46.99 -26.05 -0.13
N ILE A 47 -47.16 -26.52 -1.36
CA ILE A 47 -46.16 -27.26 -2.13
C ILE A 47 -45.75 -26.40 -3.33
N ILE A 48 -44.44 -26.29 -3.59
CA ILE A 48 -43.93 -25.60 -4.77
C ILE A 48 -44.27 -26.43 -6.01
N VAL A 49 -44.90 -25.82 -7.02
CA VAL A 49 -45.39 -26.54 -8.21
C VAL A 49 -44.87 -25.99 -9.54
N GLY A 50 -44.38 -24.75 -9.60
CA GLY A 50 -43.87 -24.16 -10.84
C GLY A 50 -43.37 -22.72 -10.66
N HIS A 51 -43.14 -22.02 -11.76
CA HIS A 51 -42.63 -20.64 -11.83
C HIS A 51 -43.58 -19.76 -12.65
N ALA A 52 -43.83 -18.53 -12.21
CA ALA A 52 -44.60 -17.54 -12.96
C ALA A 52 -43.69 -16.81 -13.97
N THR A 53 -43.94 -17.03 -15.26
CA THR A 53 -43.18 -16.42 -16.37
C THR A 53 -43.69 -15.04 -16.77
N GLY A 54 -44.78 -14.57 -16.16
CA GLY A 54 -45.45 -13.32 -16.50
C GLY A 54 -46.92 -13.31 -16.07
N SER A 55 -47.67 -12.29 -16.51
CA SER A 55 -49.06 -12.06 -16.11
C SER A 55 -49.97 -13.27 -16.37
N LEU A 56 -50.29 -14.04 -15.32
CA LEU A 56 -51.05 -15.31 -15.38
C LEU A 56 -50.44 -16.34 -16.35
N THR A 57 -49.13 -16.30 -16.59
CA THR A 57 -48.36 -17.33 -17.32
C THR A 57 -47.43 -18.06 -16.37
N ALA A 58 -47.25 -19.36 -16.60
CA ALA A 58 -46.56 -20.25 -15.68
C ALA A 58 -45.95 -21.43 -16.41
N ASP A 59 -44.74 -21.81 -16.01
CA ASP A 59 -44.06 -23.03 -16.41
C ASP A 59 -43.97 -23.95 -15.17
N PHE A 60 -44.10 -25.27 -15.37
CA PHE A 60 -44.15 -26.26 -14.27
C PHE A 60 -43.00 -27.28 -14.34
N GLU A 61 -42.11 -27.14 -15.32
CA GLU A 61 -40.94 -27.98 -15.56
C GLU A 61 -39.75 -27.08 -15.93
N ALA A 62 -38.53 -27.50 -15.59
CA ALA A 62 -37.30 -26.76 -15.86
C ALA A 62 -36.94 -26.79 -17.37
N PRO A 63 -36.16 -25.82 -17.90
CA PRO A 63 -35.51 -24.71 -17.18
C PRO A 63 -36.46 -23.55 -16.85
N PHE A 64 -36.34 -23.02 -15.64
CA PHE A 64 -37.12 -21.88 -15.17
C PHE A 64 -36.40 -20.54 -15.43
N GLY A 65 -37.15 -19.48 -15.72
CA GLY A 65 -36.59 -18.26 -16.32
C GLY A 65 -35.95 -17.23 -15.39
N ASN A 66 -36.06 -17.39 -14.06
CA ASN A 66 -35.37 -16.58 -13.03
C ASN A 66 -35.70 -17.09 -11.61
N ASP A 67 -34.87 -16.72 -10.64
CA ASP A 67 -35.09 -17.01 -9.21
C ASP A 67 -36.06 -16.04 -8.50
N PHE A 68 -36.81 -15.21 -9.22
CA PHE A 68 -37.55 -14.10 -8.57
C PHE A 68 -38.87 -14.54 -7.94
N ASN A 69 -39.35 -15.75 -8.25
CA ASN A 69 -40.63 -16.26 -7.78
C ASN A 69 -40.73 -17.79 -7.78
N PHE A 70 -41.75 -18.30 -7.06
CA PHE A 70 -42.31 -19.62 -7.32
C PHE A 70 -43.82 -19.65 -7.07
N LEU A 71 -44.51 -20.57 -7.74
CA LEU A 71 -45.92 -20.86 -7.58
C LEU A 71 -46.11 -21.98 -6.56
N MET A 72 -47.03 -21.76 -5.62
CA MET A 72 -47.35 -22.68 -4.53
C MET A 72 -48.83 -23.11 -4.59
N ALA A 73 -49.11 -24.36 -4.24
CA ALA A 73 -50.46 -24.96 -4.23
C ALA A 73 -50.70 -25.86 -3.00
N ASP A 74 -51.96 -26.17 -2.68
CA ASP A 74 -52.30 -27.12 -1.60
C ASP A 74 -51.97 -28.59 -1.94
N THR A 75 -51.76 -28.92 -3.22
CA THR A 75 -51.46 -30.28 -3.71
C THR A 75 -50.34 -30.26 -4.75
N ALA A 76 -49.42 -31.24 -4.67
CA ALA A 76 -48.34 -31.40 -5.64
C ALA A 76 -48.85 -31.58 -7.08
N GLY A 77 -48.16 -30.97 -8.04
CA GLY A 77 -48.51 -31.05 -9.47
C GLY A 77 -49.79 -30.32 -9.88
N GLU A 78 -50.35 -29.46 -9.02
CA GLU A 78 -51.49 -28.61 -9.38
C GLU A 78 -51.07 -27.54 -10.41
N GLN A 79 -51.84 -27.41 -11.49
CA GLN A 79 -51.59 -26.47 -12.59
C GLN A 79 -52.78 -25.55 -12.88
N ASP A 80 -53.91 -25.73 -12.19
CA ASP A 80 -55.05 -24.83 -12.25
C ASP A 80 -54.71 -23.48 -11.60
N LYS A 81 -54.43 -22.49 -12.44
CA LYS A 81 -54.03 -21.12 -12.07
C LYS A 81 -54.98 -20.43 -11.08
N ALA A 82 -56.23 -20.89 -10.96
CA ALA A 82 -57.18 -20.37 -9.97
C ALA A 82 -56.90 -20.85 -8.52
N LYS A 83 -55.98 -21.81 -8.33
CA LYS A 83 -55.59 -22.40 -7.04
C LYS A 83 -54.12 -22.18 -6.67
N LEU A 84 -53.40 -21.40 -7.47
CA LEU A 84 -51.98 -21.10 -7.26
C LEU A 84 -51.82 -19.75 -6.57
N ILE A 85 -50.82 -19.66 -5.69
CA ILE A 85 -50.33 -18.39 -5.13
C ILE A 85 -48.89 -18.15 -5.59
N ASP A 86 -48.61 -16.97 -6.10
CA ASP A 86 -47.28 -16.56 -6.59
C ASP A 86 -46.47 -15.89 -5.48
N VAL A 87 -45.35 -16.49 -5.11
CA VAL A 87 -44.50 -16.08 -3.99
C VAL A 87 -43.33 -15.28 -4.53
N GLN A 88 -43.26 -13.99 -4.18
CA GLN A 88 -42.11 -13.14 -4.53
C GLN A 88 -40.91 -13.49 -3.65
N VAL A 89 -39.91 -14.17 -4.22
CA VAL A 89 -38.68 -14.55 -3.50
C VAL A 89 -37.79 -13.30 -3.32
N PRO A 90 -37.53 -12.85 -2.07
CA PRO A 90 -36.63 -11.73 -1.78
C PRO A 90 -35.21 -12.07 -2.20
N SER A 91 -34.41 -11.09 -2.62
CA SER A 91 -33.05 -11.31 -3.16
C SER A 91 -32.17 -12.20 -2.27
N GLY A 92 -32.18 -11.98 -0.95
CA GLY A 92 -31.41 -12.78 0.02
C GLY A 92 -31.88 -14.22 0.23
N LEU A 93 -33.03 -14.63 -0.33
CA LEU A 93 -33.54 -16.01 -0.29
C LEU A 93 -33.53 -16.68 -1.67
N ARG A 94 -33.06 -16.00 -2.73
CA ARG A 94 -33.05 -16.56 -4.10
C ARG A 94 -32.07 -17.71 -4.27
N ALA A 95 -30.91 -17.61 -3.62
CA ALA A 95 -29.91 -18.66 -3.61
C ALA A 95 -30.31 -19.92 -2.80
N GLU A 96 -31.48 -19.93 -2.15
CA GLU A 96 -32.02 -21.09 -1.42
C GLU A 96 -33.39 -21.56 -1.95
N PHE A 97 -34.23 -20.63 -2.43
CA PHE A 97 -35.62 -20.90 -2.83
C PHE A 97 -35.98 -20.49 -4.27
N GLY A 98 -35.02 -20.01 -5.04
CA GLY A 98 -35.20 -19.70 -6.45
C GLY A 98 -35.24 -20.96 -7.32
N LEU A 99 -36.20 -21.04 -8.24
CA LEU A 99 -36.38 -22.22 -9.10
C LEU A 99 -35.43 -22.30 -10.30
N GLN A 100 -34.78 -21.21 -10.72
CA GLN A 100 -33.71 -21.28 -11.73
C GLN A 100 -32.46 -21.94 -11.15
N SER A 101 -32.07 -21.54 -9.93
CA SER A 101 -30.95 -22.14 -9.19
C SER A 101 -31.30 -23.53 -8.63
N HIS A 102 -32.52 -23.73 -8.12
CA HIS A 102 -32.95 -24.96 -7.45
C HIS A 102 -34.24 -25.56 -8.06
N PRO A 103 -34.19 -26.09 -9.30
CA PRO A 103 -35.35 -26.71 -9.94
C PRO A 103 -35.83 -28.00 -9.22
N ASP A 104 -35.02 -28.59 -8.34
CA ASP A 104 -35.35 -29.76 -7.53
C ASP A 104 -36.31 -29.43 -6.35
N LEU A 105 -36.57 -28.15 -6.09
CA LEU A 105 -37.58 -27.70 -5.13
C LEU A 105 -39.03 -27.96 -5.57
N ILE A 106 -39.25 -28.28 -6.85
CA ILE A 106 -40.56 -28.70 -7.36
C ILE A 106 -41.04 -29.93 -6.58
N GLY A 107 -42.23 -29.83 -6.01
CA GLY A 107 -42.84 -30.87 -5.17
C GLY A 107 -42.46 -30.82 -3.68
N LYS A 108 -41.54 -29.93 -3.25
CA LYS A 108 -41.22 -29.74 -1.83
C LYS A 108 -42.32 -28.93 -1.13
N LYS A 109 -42.57 -29.24 0.15
CA LYS A 109 -43.52 -28.51 0.98
C LYS A 109 -42.82 -27.39 1.74
N VAL A 110 -43.33 -26.17 1.60
CA VAL A 110 -42.81 -24.96 2.26
C VAL A 110 -43.86 -24.32 3.18
N VAL A 111 -43.37 -23.46 4.07
CA VAL A 111 -44.14 -22.44 4.78
C VAL A 111 -43.54 -21.07 4.44
N VAL A 112 -44.39 -20.12 4.06
CA VAL A 112 -44.00 -18.78 3.62
C VAL A 112 -44.69 -17.74 4.49
N SER A 113 -43.89 -16.89 5.15
CA SER A 113 -44.36 -15.67 5.83
C SER A 113 -44.34 -14.49 4.86
N GLY A 114 -45.47 -13.83 4.62
CA GLY A 114 -45.53 -12.65 3.75
C GLY A 114 -46.88 -11.94 3.73
N SER A 115 -46.98 -10.83 3.00
CA SER A 115 -48.22 -10.05 2.84
C SER A 115 -49.02 -10.48 1.60
N LEU A 116 -50.33 -10.67 1.76
CA LEU A 116 -51.23 -11.08 0.66
C LEU A 116 -51.41 -9.96 -0.37
N ALA A 117 -50.72 -10.06 -1.52
CA ALA A 117 -50.77 -9.08 -2.59
C ALA A 117 -50.50 -9.73 -3.95
N ALA A 118 -51.16 -9.25 -5.01
CA ALA A 118 -51.02 -9.84 -6.33
C ALA A 118 -49.57 -9.76 -6.84
N TYR A 119 -49.05 -10.89 -7.32
CA TYR A 119 -47.78 -10.96 -8.02
C TYR A 119 -47.99 -11.71 -9.34
N ASN A 120 -47.38 -11.20 -10.42
CA ASN A 120 -47.63 -11.62 -11.81
C ASN A 120 -49.12 -11.86 -12.15
N ASN A 121 -50.03 -11.04 -11.60
CA ASN A 121 -51.50 -11.16 -11.69
C ASN A 121 -52.13 -12.46 -11.14
N PHE A 122 -51.37 -13.35 -10.53
CA PHE A 122 -51.89 -14.37 -9.61
C PHE A 122 -52.28 -13.71 -8.26
N PRO A 123 -53.11 -14.36 -7.42
CA PRO A 123 -53.02 -14.17 -5.97
C PRO A 123 -51.56 -14.38 -5.54
N GLY A 124 -51.04 -13.62 -4.59
CA GLY A 124 -49.61 -13.70 -4.27
C GLY A 124 -49.22 -13.38 -2.84
N LEU A 125 -47.97 -13.68 -2.53
CA LEU A 125 -47.27 -13.27 -1.31
C LEU A 125 -46.11 -12.36 -1.68
N LYS A 126 -46.12 -11.14 -1.14
CA LYS A 126 -45.08 -10.11 -1.34
C LYS A 126 -44.58 -9.59 -0.01
N SER A 127 -43.43 -8.92 -0.02
CA SER A 127 -42.69 -8.60 1.21
C SER A 127 -42.51 -9.85 2.08
N VAL A 128 -42.12 -10.96 1.44
CA VAL A 128 -41.87 -12.24 2.09
C VAL A 128 -40.73 -12.05 3.09
N SER A 129 -40.96 -12.42 4.34
CA SER A 129 -40.00 -12.23 5.44
C SER A 129 -39.30 -13.52 5.85
N ALA A 130 -39.87 -14.68 5.51
CA ALA A 130 -39.25 -15.99 5.71
C ALA A 130 -39.86 -17.01 4.74
N ILE A 131 -39.04 -17.98 4.31
CA ILE A 131 -39.43 -19.20 3.61
C ILE A 131 -38.73 -20.35 4.34
N SER A 132 -39.42 -21.46 4.56
CA SER A 132 -38.83 -22.63 5.22
C SER A 132 -39.37 -23.94 4.62
N LEU A 133 -38.49 -24.93 4.45
CA LEU A 133 -38.90 -26.29 4.11
C LEU A 133 -39.51 -26.97 5.33
N SER A 134 -40.68 -27.57 5.17
CA SER A 134 -41.33 -28.34 6.25
C SER A 134 -40.55 -29.64 6.49
N GLN A 135 -39.83 -29.74 7.60
CA GLN A 135 -39.14 -30.98 8.00
C GLN A 135 -40.14 -32.15 8.09
N VAL A 136 -39.80 -33.28 7.46
CA VAL A 136 -40.47 -34.56 7.66
C VAL A 136 -39.66 -35.34 8.67
N GLN A 137 -40.22 -35.51 9.87
CA GLN A 137 -39.65 -36.34 10.92
C GLN A 137 -39.64 -37.82 10.47
N PRO A 138 -38.50 -38.53 10.52
CA PRO A 138 -38.48 -39.98 10.34
C PRO A 138 -39.06 -40.67 11.57
N GLU A 139 -39.94 -41.67 11.38
CA GLU A 139 -40.27 -42.63 12.44
C GLU A 139 -39.21 -43.73 12.50
N ASP A 140 -38.63 -43.95 13.68
CA ASP A 140 -37.61 -44.96 13.96
C ASP A 140 -38.21 -46.17 14.70
N PRO A 141 -37.91 -47.43 14.30
CA PRO A 141 -38.37 -48.62 14.99
C PRO A 141 -37.29 -49.36 15.82
N GLY A 142 -37.08 -48.93 17.07
CA GLY A 142 -36.93 -49.86 18.23
C GLY A 142 -35.57 -50.03 18.93
N GLU A 143 -35.57 -49.77 20.25
CA GLU A 143 -35.00 -50.52 21.41
C GLU A 143 -33.99 -51.69 21.14
N ASP A 144 -32.90 -51.97 21.89
CA ASP A 144 -32.29 -51.48 23.17
C ASP A 144 -30.92 -52.25 23.38
N PRO A 145 -30.28 -52.36 24.58
CA PRO A 145 -29.21 -51.53 25.18
C PRO A 145 -27.79 -52.16 25.33
N GLY A 146 -26.84 -51.38 25.86
CA GLY A 146 -25.67 -51.83 26.69
C GLY A 146 -24.27 -51.49 26.13
N GLU A 147 -23.22 -51.18 26.90
CA GLU A 147 -22.98 -51.00 28.35
C GLU A 147 -21.83 -49.97 28.60
N ASP A 148 -21.74 -49.45 29.83
CA ASP A 148 -20.70 -48.56 30.45
C ASP A 148 -19.62 -49.45 31.18
N PRO A 149 -18.62 -49.01 31.99
CA PRO A 149 -17.79 -47.77 32.10
C PRO A 149 -16.24 -48.05 32.11
N GLY A 150 -15.39 -47.02 32.33
CA GLY A 150 -13.99 -47.24 32.77
C GLY A 150 -13.04 -46.02 32.96
N GLU A 151 -13.12 -45.40 34.14
CA GLU A 151 -12.10 -44.67 34.97
C GLU A 151 -10.61 -44.62 34.48
N ASP A 152 -9.94 -43.46 34.34
CA ASP A 152 -9.34 -42.50 35.35
C ASP A 152 -7.90 -42.91 35.84
N PRO A 153 -7.09 -42.04 36.49
CA PRO A 153 -6.40 -40.80 36.07
C PRO A 153 -4.84 -40.93 35.98
N GLY A 154 -4.11 -39.87 35.57
CA GLY A 154 -2.68 -39.76 35.95
C GLY A 154 -1.75 -38.75 35.23
N GLU A 155 -1.45 -37.63 35.91
CA GLU A 155 -0.17 -36.87 35.97
C GLU A 155 0.67 -36.55 34.70
N ASP A 156 0.79 -35.24 34.41
CA ASP A 156 1.89 -34.59 33.66
C ASP A 156 3.22 -34.67 34.45
N PRO A 157 4.37 -34.99 33.81
CA PRO A 157 5.32 -33.92 33.44
C PRO A 157 6.18 -34.18 32.18
N GLY A 158 6.25 -33.22 31.25
CA GLY A 158 7.46 -33.07 30.41
C GLY A 158 7.34 -32.26 29.11
N GLU A 159 8.07 -31.15 29.03
CA GLU A 159 8.40 -30.49 27.75
C GLU A 159 9.31 -31.41 26.90
N ASP A 160 8.89 -31.74 25.68
CA ASP A 160 9.71 -32.40 24.65
C ASP A 160 9.78 -31.52 23.38
N PRO A 161 10.92 -30.89 23.07
CA PRO A 161 11.08 -30.05 21.90
C PRO A 161 11.32 -30.91 20.64
N GLY A 162 10.29 -31.61 20.16
CA GLY A 162 10.49 -32.59 19.08
C GLY A 162 9.27 -33.18 18.37
N GLN A 163 8.03 -32.73 18.65
CA GLN A 163 6.86 -33.26 17.94
C GLN A 163 6.51 -32.40 16.72
N GLY A 164 6.49 -33.04 15.54
CA GLY A 164 5.90 -32.47 14.33
C GLY A 164 4.37 -32.41 14.41
N PRO A 165 3.70 -31.72 13.47
CA PRO A 165 2.26 -31.51 13.54
C PRO A 165 1.47 -32.83 13.52
N ASP A 166 0.44 -32.88 14.37
CA ASP A 166 -0.49 -34.00 14.50
C ASP A 166 -1.32 -34.15 13.19
N PRO A 167 -1.55 -35.36 12.65
CA PRO A 167 -2.12 -35.53 11.31
C PRO A 167 -3.66 -35.39 11.30
N GLY A 168 -4.16 -34.30 11.87
CA GLY A 168 -5.58 -33.95 11.98
C GLY A 168 -5.91 -32.47 11.87
N GLU A 169 -4.96 -31.55 12.05
CA GLU A 169 -5.22 -30.11 11.93
C GLU A 169 -5.08 -29.62 10.48
N THR A 170 -6.02 -28.80 10.02
CA THR A 170 -5.95 -28.12 8.72
C THR A 170 -4.90 -27.02 8.77
N PRO A 171 -3.81 -27.07 7.97
CA PRO A 171 -2.79 -26.03 7.97
C PRO A 171 -3.40 -24.66 7.69
N GLN A 172 -3.20 -23.71 8.60
CA GLN A 172 -3.66 -22.34 8.43
C GLN A 172 -2.60 -21.51 7.73
N LEU A 173 -2.98 -20.85 6.63
CA LEU A 173 -2.11 -19.93 5.91
C LEU A 173 -2.18 -18.53 6.53
N PRO A 174 -1.02 -17.87 6.79
CA PRO A 174 -1.01 -16.49 7.26
C PRO A 174 -1.71 -15.53 6.29
N ASP A 175 -2.05 -14.33 6.77
CA ASP A 175 -2.41 -13.22 5.89
C ASP A 175 -1.18 -12.62 5.16
N GLY A 176 -1.42 -11.69 4.26
CA GLY A 176 -0.39 -11.03 3.44
C GLY A 176 0.25 -9.81 4.11
N THR A 177 0.00 -9.54 5.40
CA THR A 177 0.47 -8.30 6.04
C THR A 177 1.98 -8.16 5.98
N GLY A 178 2.44 -7.07 5.36
CA GLY A 178 3.86 -6.80 5.16
C GLY A 178 4.51 -7.55 3.97
N LYS A 179 3.74 -8.34 3.22
CA LYS A 179 4.18 -9.04 2.01
C LYS A 179 3.85 -8.26 0.74
N LYS A 180 4.71 -8.42 -0.28
CA LYS A 180 4.68 -7.68 -1.54
C LYS A 180 4.47 -8.61 -2.74
N VAL A 181 3.51 -8.26 -3.58
CA VAL A 181 3.15 -8.95 -4.81
C VAL A 181 3.37 -8.02 -6.01
N LEU A 182 4.01 -8.52 -7.05
CA LEU A 182 4.18 -7.85 -8.33
C LEU A 182 3.42 -8.62 -9.42
N PHE A 183 2.53 -7.97 -10.16
CA PHE A 183 1.90 -8.56 -11.34
C PHE A 183 2.64 -8.18 -12.62
N ASP A 184 2.83 -9.12 -13.54
CA ASP A 184 3.33 -8.81 -14.88
C ASP A 184 2.27 -8.11 -15.73
N ASN A 185 2.68 -7.02 -16.38
CA ASN A 185 1.88 -6.31 -17.39
C ASN A 185 2.76 -5.98 -18.63
N ALA A 186 3.93 -6.60 -18.73
CA ALA A 186 4.91 -6.35 -19.77
C ALA A 186 4.83 -7.35 -20.94
N HIS A 187 4.15 -8.48 -20.78
CA HIS A 187 4.12 -9.58 -21.76
C HIS A 187 2.75 -9.80 -22.42
N GLY A 188 1.94 -8.75 -22.53
CA GLY A 188 0.70 -8.77 -23.33
C GLY A 188 -0.52 -9.30 -22.59
N GLN A 189 -0.55 -9.17 -21.27
CA GLN A 189 -1.68 -9.52 -20.38
C GLN A 189 -3.03 -8.84 -20.72
N THR A 190 -2.98 -7.80 -21.55
CA THR A 190 -4.14 -7.05 -22.04
C THR A 190 -4.40 -7.26 -23.54
N ALA A 191 -3.63 -8.12 -24.21
CA ALA A 191 -3.67 -8.29 -25.65
C ALA A 191 -4.99 -8.93 -26.08
N GLY A 192 -5.59 -8.47 -27.19
CA GLY A 192 -6.79 -9.10 -27.76
C GLY A 192 -7.93 -9.31 -26.75
N ALA A 193 -8.12 -10.55 -26.29
CA ALA A 193 -9.11 -10.92 -25.27
C ALA A 193 -8.49 -11.42 -23.93
N ALA A 194 -7.16 -11.34 -23.75
CA ALA A 194 -6.55 -11.43 -22.43
C ALA A 194 -6.94 -10.19 -21.63
N ASP A 195 -7.38 -10.37 -20.39
CA ASP A 195 -8.06 -9.32 -19.65
C ASP A 195 -7.61 -9.20 -18.18
N TRP A 196 -6.35 -8.81 -18.02
CA TRP A 196 -5.75 -8.49 -16.72
C TRP A 196 -5.08 -7.11 -16.67
N VAL A 197 -5.38 -6.30 -15.63
CA VAL A 197 -4.54 -5.19 -15.11
C VAL A 197 -4.77 -5.00 -13.60
N ILE A 198 -4.12 -4.00 -12.97
CA ILE A 198 -4.17 -3.77 -11.51
C ILE A 198 -4.97 -2.52 -11.06
N ASP A 199 -5.42 -1.68 -12.00
CA ASP A 199 -5.98 -0.34 -11.73
C ASP A 199 -7.31 -0.07 -12.48
N GLY A 200 -8.43 -0.08 -11.75
CA GLY A 200 -9.77 0.21 -12.27
C GLY A 200 -10.75 -0.94 -12.04
N GLY A 201 -11.74 -1.11 -12.93
CA GLY A 201 -12.60 -2.31 -12.98
C GLY A 201 -11.88 -3.51 -13.60
N PHE A 202 -10.68 -3.77 -13.09
CA PHE A 202 -9.77 -4.91 -13.29
C PHE A 202 -8.96 -4.95 -12.02
N SER A 203 -9.52 -5.60 -11.02
CA SER A 203 -8.78 -5.79 -9.78
C SER A 203 -9.34 -6.85 -8.85
N ASP A 204 -10.40 -7.60 -9.14
CA ASP A 204 -10.97 -8.51 -8.14
C ASP A 204 -9.95 -9.48 -7.50
N PHE A 205 -8.99 -10.02 -8.27
CA PHE A 205 -7.86 -10.77 -7.69
C PHE A 205 -6.85 -9.88 -6.94
N ALA A 206 -6.50 -8.70 -7.46
CA ALA A 206 -5.59 -7.77 -6.81
C ALA A 206 -6.17 -7.17 -5.50
N GLU A 207 -7.48 -6.89 -5.46
CA GLU A 207 -8.25 -6.51 -4.28
C GLU A 207 -8.45 -7.69 -3.34
N GLY A 208 -8.67 -8.90 -3.84
CA GLY A 208 -8.65 -10.11 -3.03
C GLY A 208 -7.32 -10.26 -2.27
N LEU A 209 -6.20 -9.92 -2.90
CA LEU A 209 -4.89 -9.87 -2.28
C LEU A 209 -4.71 -8.65 -1.33
N ARG A 210 -5.16 -7.45 -1.71
CA ARG A 210 -5.11 -6.25 -0.84
C ARG A 210 -5.96 -6.44 0.42
N ALA A 211 -7.16 -7.00 0.29
CA ALA A 211 -8.05 -7.38 1.39
C ALA A 211 -7.47 -8.51 2.25
N ALA A 212 -6.67 -9.40 1.64
CA ALA A 212 -5.86 -10.38 2.37
C ALA A 212 -4.58 -9.80 3.00
N GLY A 213 -4.31 -8.50 2.89
CA GLY A 213 -3.20 -7.79 3.56
C GLY A 213 -1.97 -7.49 2.69
N PHE A 214 -1.93 -7.94 1.43
CA PHE A 214 -0.78 -7.76 0.55
C PHE A 214 -0.64 -6.33 0.01
N THR A 215 0.61 -5.87 -0.13
CA THR A 215 0.94 -4.75 -1.03
C THR A 215 1.03 -5.26 -2.46
N VAL A 216 0.29 -4.68 -3.40
CA VAL A 216 0.19 -5.16 -4.79
C VAL A 216 0.57 -4.07 -5.80
N GLU A 217 1.61 -4.33 -6.60
CA GLU A 217 2.18 -3.43 -7.62
C GLU A 217 2.23 -4.11 -9.02
N SER A 218 2.52 -3.36 -10.09
CA SER A 218 2.61 -3.86 -11.48
C SER A 218 3.98 -3.65 -12.12
N LEU A 219 4.37 -4.59 -12.99
CA LEU A 219 5.50 -4.50 -13.90
C LEU A 219 5.02 -4.02 -15.27
N ASP A 220 4.80 -2.71 -15.38
CA ASP A 220 4.40 -2.08 -16.64
C ASP A 220 5.63 -1.76 -17.53
N ARG A 221 5.42 -1.65 -18.85
CA ARG A 221 6.40 -1.01 -19.73
C ARG A 221 6.11 0.49 -19.86
N PRO A 222 7.13 1.35 -19.92
CA PRO A 222 6.92 2.78 -20.14
C PRO A 222 6.19 3.01 -21.47
N SER A 223 5.19 3.90 -21.47
CA SER A 223 4.48 4.29 -22.70
C SER A 223 5.29 5.35 -23.48
N PRO A 224 5.46 5.21 -24.82
CA PRO A 224 4.94 4.15 -25.68
C PRO A 224 5.70 2.82 -25.51
N TYR A 225 4.96 1.71 -25.51
CA TYR A 225 5.47 0.37 -25.23
C TYR A 225 6.72 0.02 -26.09
N ASN A 226 7.78 -0.47 -25.44
CA ASN A 226 9.04 -0.83 -26.09
C ASN A 226 9.40 -2.31 -25.85
N PHE A 227 9.29 -3.14 -26.89
CA PHE A 227 9.66 -4.57 -26.84
C PHE A 227 11.18 -4.83 -26.82
N GLY A 228 12.02 -3.82 -27.08
CA GLY A 228 13.47 -3.98 -27.07
C GLY A 228 14.07 -4.15 -25.67
N GLU A 229 13.44 -3.56 -24.65
CA GLU A 229 13.89 -3.64 -23.27
C GLU A 229 13.56 -5.01 -22.65
N THR A 230 14.35 -5.40 -21.65
CA THR A 230 14.14 -6.64 -20.87
C THR A 230 13.38 -6.24 -19.62
N ALA A 231 12.12 -6.66 -19.49
CA ALA A 231 11.24 -6.21 -18.42
C ALA A 231 11.50 -7.00 -17.13
N ILE A 232 11.56 -8.33 -17.24
CA ILE A 232 11.80 -9.20 -16.09
C ILE A 232 13.32 -9.28 -15.84
N THR A 233 13.76 -8.73 -14.71
CA THR A 233 15.14 -8.83 -14.25
C THR A 233 15.18 -9.12 -12.75
N TYR A 234 16.20 -9.84 -12.28
CA TYR A 234 16.34 -10.15 -10.85
C TYR A 234 16.30 -8.90 -9.97
N GLY A 235 16.88 -7.78 -10.43
CA GLY A 235 16.88 -6.51 -9.68
C GLY A 235 15.50 -5.87 -9.51
N VAL A 236 14.56 -6.19 -10.41
CA VAL A 236 13.14 -5.78 -10.34
C VAL A 236 12.33 -6.73 -9.48
N LEU A 237 12.61 -8.04 -9.51
CA LEU A 237 11.86 -9.05 -8.76
C LEU A 237 12.25 -9.13 -7.27
N GLN A 238 13.54 -8.96 -6.94
CA GLN A 238 14.07 -9.11 -5.56
C GLN A 238 13.38 -8.31 -4.43
N PRO A 239 12.67 -7.17 -4.65
CA PRO A 239 11.94 -6.46 -3.58
C PRO A 239 10.56 -7.06 -3.26
N TYR A 240 10.12 -8.10 -3.97
CA TYR A 240 8.79 -8.71 -3.87
C TYR A 240 8.88 -10.16 -3.41
N ASP A 241 7.91 -10.60 -2.61
CA ASP A 241 7.80 -11.99 -2.16
C ASP A 241 7.20 -12.89 -3.25
N VAL A 242 6.24 -12.37 -4.04
CA VAL A 242 5.57 -13.11 -5.11
C VAL A 242 5.51 -12.30 -6.41
N PHE A 243 5.84 -12.93 -7.53
CA PHE A 243 5.63 -12.42 -8.88
C PHE A 243 4.53 -13.23 -9.59
N ILE A 244 3.48 -12.58 -10.10
CA ILE A 244 2.32 -13.25 -10.71
C ILE A 244 2.26 -12.89 -12.19
N ILE A 245 2.12 -13.89 -13.06
CA ILE A 245 2.11 -13.73 -14.50
C ILE A 245 0.82 -14.34 -15.08
N PRO A 246 -0.24 -13.53 -15.24
CA PRO A 246 -1.39 -13.88 -16.05
C PRO A 246 -1.03 -13.96 -17.53
N GLU A 247 -1.71 -14.85 -18.25
CA GLU A 247 -1.84 -14.98 -19.71
C GLU A 247 -0.79 -14.24 -20.56
N ALA A 248 0.48 -14.63 -20.43
CA ALA A 248 1.57 -13.98 -21.15
C ALA A 248 1.47 -14.31 -22.65
N ASN A 249 1.13 -13.30 -23.45
CA ASN A 249 0.97 -13.38 -24.91
C ASN A 249 2.26 -12.97 -25.67
N VAL A 250 3.39 -12.77 -24.99
CA VAL A 250 4.67 -12.34 -25.58
C VAL A 250 5.78 -13.22 -25.02
N PRO A 251 6.60 -13.88 -25.87
CA PRO A 251 7.61 -14.84 -25.42
C PRO A 251 8.69 -14.21 -24.55
N PHE A 252 9.07 -14.90 -23.48
CA PHE A 252 10.19 -14.52 -22.62
C PHE A 252 11.53 -14.64 -23.35
N LYS A 253 12.38 -13.63 -23.18
CA LYS A 253 13.80 -13.69 -23.59
C LYS A 253 14.53 -14.70 -22.71
N ALA A 254 15.61 -15.31 -23.23
CA ALA A 254 16.42 -16.24 -22.44
C ALA A 254 17.01 -15.58 -21.15
N THR A 255 17.18 -14.25 -21.16
CA THR A 255 17.57 -13.48 -19.96
C THR A 255 16.45 -13.33 -18.93
N GLU A 256 15.19 -13.37 -19.35
CA GLU A 256 14.01 -13.25 -18.49
C GLU A 256 13.72 -14.60 -17.81
N GLN A 257 13.80 -15.70 -18.57
CA GLN A 257 13.82 -17.06 -18.02
C GLN A 257 14.92 -17.23 -16.96
N ALA A 258 16.16 -16.80 -17.26
CA ALA A 258 17.27 -16.85 -16.31
C ALA A 258 17.04 -15.98 -15.06
N ALA A 259 16.38 -14.82 -15.20
CA ALA A 259 16.03 -13.96 -14.08
C ALA A 259 14.94 -14.56 -13.19
N LEU A 260 13.95 -15.25 -13.76
CA LEU A 260 12.92 -16.00 -13.03
C LEU A 260 13.53 -17.15 -12.23
N VAL A 261 14.38 -17.96 -12.87
CA VAL A 261 15.15 -19.04 -12.18
C VAL A 261 15.96 -18.46 -11.04
N GLN A 262 16.76 -17.42 -11.28
CA GLN A 262 17.58 -16.78 -10.25
C GLN A 262 16.72 -16.22 -9.09
N TYR A 263 15.58 -15.62 -9.38
CA TYR A 263 14.68 -15.06 -8.36
C TYR A 263 14.15 -16.16 -7.44
N VAL A 264 13.66 -17.27 -8.00
CA VAL A 264 13.13 -18.39 -7.21
C VAL A 264 14.22 -19.16 -6.46
N GLU A 265 15.39 -19.41 -7.09
CA GLU A 265 16.52 -20.05 -6.40
C GLU A 265 16.98 -19.29 -5.14
N ASN A 266 16.80 -17.96 -5.11
CA ASN A 266 17.12 -17.10 -3.97
C ASN A 266 15.95 -16.91 -2.97
N GLY A 267 14.87 -17.71 -3.09
CA GLY A 267 13.74 -17.73 -2.14
C GLY A 267 12.46 -17.07 -2.65
N GLY A 268 12.50 -16.35 -3.77
CA GLY A 268 11.30 -15.74 -4.36
C GLY A 268 10.26 -16.77 -4.83
N ALA A 269 9.04 -16.30 -5.08
CA ALA A 269 7.95 -17.17 -5.53
C ALA A 269 7.28 -16.64 -6.82
N VAL A 270 6.90 -17.54 -7.74
CA VAL A 270 6.25 -17.14 -9.01
C VAL A 270 4.93 -17.89 -9.23
N PHE A 271 3.87 -17.20 -9.63
CA PHE A 271 2.60 -17.82 -10.04
C PHE A 271 2.40 -17.64 -11.55
N PHE A 272 2.42 -18.74 -12.29
CA PHE A 272 2.14 -18.77 -13.72
C PHE A 272 0.66 -19.14 -13.95
N ILE A 273 -0.09 -18.26 -14.59
CA ILE A 273 -1.51 -18.42 -14.89
C ILE A 273 -1.64 -18.44 -16.41
N SER A 274 -1.73 -19.64 -16.97
CA SER A 274 -1.66 -19.88 -18.42
C SER A 274 -3.04 -19.78 -19.06
N ASP A 275 -3.12 -20.10 -20.34
CA ASP A 275 -4.36 -20.39 -21.04
C ASP A 275 -4.08 -21.51 -22.06
N HIS A 276 -5.13 -22.00 -22.71
CA HIS A 276 -5.12 -23.13 -23.61
C HIS A 276 -4.23 -22.96 -24.86
N TYR A 277 -3.95 -24.06 -25.56
CA TYR A 277 -3.40 -23.98 -26.92
C TYR A 277 -4.49 -23.45 -27.87
N ASN A 278 -4.15 -22.62 -28.86
CA ASN A 278 -5.08 -21.73 -29.58
C ASN A 278 -5.65 -20.55 -28.75
N ALA A 279 -4.88 -20.04 -27.79
CA ALA A 279 -5.20 -18.85 -27.01
C ALA A 279 -4.54 -17.54 -27.52
N ASP A 280 -3.61 -17.55 -28.47
CA ASP A 280 -2.87 -16.39 -29.01
C ASP A 280 -3.77 -15.18 -29.32
N ARG A 281 -3.75 -14.18 -28.43
CA ARG A 281 -4.64 -13.02 -28.45
C ARG A 281 -4.12 -11.86 -29.30
N ASN A 282 -2.81 -11.74 -29.52
CA ASN A 282 -2.20 -10.70 -30.36
C ASN A 282 -1.84 -11.17 -31.78
N LYS A 283 -2.10 -12.45 -32.10
CA LYS A 283 -1.85 -13.09 -33.40
C LYS A 283 -0.36 -13.22 -33.73
N ASN A 284 0.49 -13.38 -32.72
CA ASN A 284 1.94 -13.55 -32.89
C ASN A 284 2.40 -15.00 -33.06
N ARG A 285 1.49 -15.98 -32.92
CA ARG A 285 1.70 -17.44 -32.93
C ARG A 285 2.32 -18.02 -31.65
N TRP A 286 2.24 -17.32 -30.52
CA TRP A 286 2.61 -17.84 -29.21
C TRP A 286 1.36 -17.89 -28.33
N ASP A 287 0.96 -19.11 -27.96
CA ASP A 287 -0.03 -19.31 -26.91
C ASP A 287 0.63 -19.15 -25.51
N ALA A 288 -0.13 -18.81 -24.48
CA ALA A 288 0.44 -18.54 -23.14
C ALA A 288 1.17 -19.76 -22.54
N SER A 289 0.68 -20.97 -22.82
CA SER A 289 1.34 -22.24 -22.46
C SER A 289 2.72 -22.38 -23.12
N GLU A 290 2.88 -21.93 -24.36
CA GLU A 290 4.16 -21.94 -25.10
C GLU A 290 5.15 -20.90 -24.56
N VAL A 291 4.66 -19.71 -24.22
CA VAL A 291 5.46 -18.65 -23.58
C VAL A 291 6.06 -19.14 -22.27
N PHE A 292 5.26 -19.82 -21.44
CA PHE A 292 5.72 -20.36 -20.17
C PHE A 292 6.61 -21.59 -20.33
N ASN A 293 6.26 -22.54 -21.21
CA ASN A 293 7.13 -23.69 -21.52
C ASN A 293 8.49 -23.24 -22.09
N GLY A 294 8.54 -22.11 -22.79
CA GLY A 294 9.76 -21.51 -23.37
C GLY A 294 9.99 -21.86 -24.84
N TYR A 295 9.02 -22.49 -25.51
CA TYR A 295 9.10 -22.92 -26.90
C TYR A 295 7.71 -23.10 -27.52
N ARG A 296 7.64 -22.92 -28.84
CA ARG A 296 6.43 -23.17 -29.66
C ARG A 296 6.34 -24.60 -30.16
N ARG A 297 5.14 -25.17 -30.15
CA ARG A 297 4.78 -26.46 -30.74
C ARG A 297 5.17 -26.47 -32.22
N GLY A 298 5.88 -27.50 -32.66
CA GLY A 298 6.36 -27.62 -34.05
C GLY A 298 7.45 -26.64 -34.48
N ALA A 299 7.87 -25.71 -33.64
CA ALA A 299 8.83 -24.64 -33.96
C ALA A 299 10.07 -24.62 -33.05
N TYR A 300 10.33 -25.71 -32.30
CA TYR A 300 11.45 -25.80 -31.36
C TYR A 300 12.82 -25.40 -31.94
N GLU A 301 13.20 -25.85 -33.15
CA GLU A 301 14.47 -25.46 -33.77
C GLU A 301 14.57 -23.97 -34.17
N ASN A 302 13.44 -23.29 -34.34
CA ASN A 302 13.38 -21.89 -34.77
C ASN A 302 12.06 -21.23 -34.30
N PRO A 303 12.07 -20.46 -33.21
CA PRO A 303 10.85 -19.82 -32.68
C PRO A 303 10.16 -18.86 -33.66
N ALA A 304 10.88 -18.36 -34.67
CA ALA A 304 10.33 -17.49 -35.73
C ALA A 304 9.80 -18.26 -36.96
N LYS A 305 9.67 -19.59 -36.89
CA LYS A 305 9.05 -20.41 -37.95
C LYS A 305 7.62 -19.92 -38.23
N GLY A 306 7.29 -19.74 -39.52
CA GLY A 306 5.98 -19.24 -39.96
C GLY A 306 5.82 -17.71 -39.96
N MET A 307 6.79 -16.96 -39.43
CA MET A 307 6.76 -15.49 -39.39
C MET A 307 7.31 -14.85 -40.67
N THR A 308 6.89 -13.61 -40.94
CA THR A 308 7.52 -12.75 -41.95
C THR A 308 8.91 -12.30 -41.50
N ALA A 309 9.73 -11.81 -42.45
CA ALA A 309 11.06 -11.28 -42.12
C ALA A 309 11.01 -10.03 -41.22
N GLU A 310 9.91 -9.29 -41.20
CA GLU A 310 9.72 -8.12 -40.33
C GLU A 310 9.39 -8.57 -38.89
N GLU A 311 8.40 -9.45 -38.72
CA GLU A 311 8.08 -10.08 -37.43
C GLU A 311 9.31 -10.77 -36.81
N ALA A 312 10.01 -11.60 -37.59
CA ALA A 312 11.17 -12.37 -37.13
C ALA A 312 12.40 -11.50 -36.77
N SER A 313 12.44 -10.23 -37.18
CA SER A 313 13.50 -9.28 -36.81
C SER A 313 13.05 -8.22 -35.81
N SER A 314 11.77 -8.23 -35.42
CA SER A 314 11.19 -7.32 -34.44
C SER A 314 11.89 -7.40 -33.08
N PRO A 315 11.90 -6.33 -32.27
CA PRO A 315 12.54 -6.35 -30.94
C PRO A 315 11.96 -7.40 -29.99
N ALA A 316 10.68 -7.78 -30.17
CA ALA A 316 10.01 -8.81 -29.38
C ALA A 316 10.57 -10.22 -29.66
N MET A 317 11.07 -10.48 -30.87
CA MET A 317 11.67 -11.78 -31.25
C MET A 317 13.19 -11.84 -31.00
N GLN A 318 13.81 -10.78 -30.47
CA GLN A 318 15.24 -10.72 -30.20
C GLN A 318 15.58 -11.28 -28.82
N GLY A 319 16.58 -12.18 -28.75
CA GLY A 319 17.01 -12.80 -27.49
C GLY A 319 16.19 -14.02 -27.07
N LEU A 320 15.26 -14.48 -27.91
CA LEU A 320 14.57 -15.76 -27.73
C LEU A 320 15.50 -16.92 -28.09
N ASN A 321 15.42 -17.99 -27.31
CA ASN A 321 16.03 -19.29 -27.60
C ASN A 321 15.12 -20.36 -27.02
N SER A 322 14.65 -21.30 -27.86
CA SER A 322 13.79 -22.39 -27.41
C SER A 322 14.49 -23.21 -26.33
N SER A 323 13.79 -23.41 -25.23
CA SER A 323 14.26 -24.14 -24.04
C SER A 323 13.07 -24.84 -23.41
N ASP A 324 13.27 -26.02 -22.85
CA ASP A 324 12.27 -26.71 -22.02
C ASP A 324 12.46 -26.31 -20.54
N TRP A 325 12.71 -25.02 -20.31
CA TRP A 325 13.25 -24.51 -19.04
C TRP A 325 12.27 -24.75 -17.87
N LEU A 326 10.96 -24.75 -18.13
CA LEU A 326 9.95 -24.97 -17.10
C LEU A 326 10.00 -26.41 -16.58
N ALA A 327 10.21 -27.39 -17.47
CA ALA A 327 10.42 -28.79 -17.10
C ALA A 327 11.75 -28.98 -16.36
N GLU A 328 12.84 -28.41 -16.87
CA GLU A 328 14.18 -28.54 -16.28
C GLU A 328 14.23 -27.98 -14.85
N ASN A 329 13.63 -26.80 -14.63
CA ASN A 329 13.72 -26.08 -13.36
C ASN A 329 12.60 -26.47 -12.39
N PHE A 330 11.34 -26.51 -12.82
CA PHE A 330 10.16 -26.76 -11.97
C PHE A 330 9.56 -28.16 -12.13
N GLY A 331 10.07 -29.02 -13.02
CA GLY A 331 9.55 -30.38 -13.15
C GLY A 331 8.13 -30.47 -13.70
N ILE A 332 7.66 -29.45 -14.42
CA ILE A 332 6.32 -29.39 -15.04
C ILE A 332 6.36 -28.80 -16.46
N ARG A 333 5.33 -29.11 -17.27
CA ARG A 333 5.02 -28.39 -18.52
C ARG A 333 3.53 -28.08 -18.56
N PHE A 334 3.13 -26.96 -19.14
CA PHE A 334 1.74 -26.79 -19.62
C PHE A 334 1.53 -27.70 -20.84
N ARG A 335 0.45 -28.47 -20.87
CA ARG A 335 0.08 -29.32 -22.02
C ARG A 335 -0.58 -28.48 -23.11
N TYR A 336 -0.62 -29.00 -24.34
CA TYR A 336 -1.23 -28.31 -25.48
C TYR A 336 -2.74 -28.57 -25.64
N ASN A 337 -3.41 -29.05 -24.59
CA ASN A 337 -4.83 -29.35 -24.64
C ASN A 337 -5.69 -28.08 -24.43
N ALA A 338 -6.95 -28.19 -24.83
CA ALA A 338 -7.97 -27.14 -24.76
C ALA A 338 -9.30 -27.81 -24.39
N LEU A 339 -9.57 -27.85 -23.09
CA LEU A 339 -10.68 -28.55 -22.46
C LEU A 339 -11.93 -27.66 -22.50
N GLY A 340 -13.12 -28.25 -22.62
CA GLY A 340 -14.37 -27.51 -22.51
C GLY A 340 -14.69 -27.06 -21.08
N ASP A 341 -15.70 -26.20 -20.96
CA ASP A 341 -16.12 -25.60 -19.69
C ASP A 341 -16.39 -26.66 -18.59
N VAL A 342 -15.76 -26.52 -17.42
CA VAL A 342 -15.89 -27.50 -16.33
C VAL A 342 -15.52 -26.93 -14.95
N ASN A 343 -16.24 -27.37 -13.91
CA ASN A 343 -15.89 -27.09 -12.52
C ASN A 343 -15.05 -28.28 -11.99
N ALA A 344 -13.75 -28.04 -11.77
CA ALA A 344 -12.78 -29.04 -11.36
C ALA A 344 -12.87 -29.31 -9.84
N ALA A 345 -13.65 -30.34 -9.47
CA ALA A 345 -13.95 -30.69 -8.08
C ALA A 345 -13.11 -31.87 -7.50
N ASP A 346 -12.12 -32.40 -8.23
CA ASP A 346 -11.15 -33.34 -7.64
C ASP A 346 -10.01 -32.54 -6.96
N ILE A 347 -10.32 -32.06 -5.75
CA ILE A 347 -9.46 -31.20 -4.92
C ILE A 347 -8.59 -32.05 -3.99
N VAL A 348 -7.28 -31.79 -3.96
CA VAL A 348 -6.35 -32.38 -2.97
C VAL A 348 -6.65 -31.81 -1.58
N SER A 349 -6.77 -32.68 -0.57
CA SER A 349 -7.10 -32.28 0.80
C SER A 349 -6.12 -31.24 1.39
N PRO A 350 -6.57 -30.28 2.24
CA PRO A 350 -5.72 -29.23 2.83
C PRO A 350 -4.41 -29.69 3.48
N SER A 351 -4.41 -30.84 4.17
CA SER A 351 -3.22 -31.44 4.80
C SER A 351 -2.20 -32.04 3.81
N GLN A 352 -2.53 -32.06 2.51
CA GLN A 352 -1.68 -32.50 1.40
C GLN A 352 -1.45 -31.37 0.38
N SER A 353 -2.00 -30.19 0.60
CA SER A 353 -1.87 -28.98 -0.22
C SER A 353 -1.34 -27.78 0.57
N PHE A 354 -0.76 -28.00 1.76
CA PHE A 354 -0.24 -26.95 2.63
C PHE A 354 -1.27 -25.91 3.07
N GLY A 355 -2.55 -26.26 3.06
CA GLY A 355 -3.66 -25.35 3.35
C GLY A 355 -4.20 -24.55 2.16
N ILE A 356 -3.64 -24.70 0.94
CA ILE A 356 -4.06 -23.95 -0.26
C ILE A 356 -5.50 -24.25 -0.71
N THR A 357 -6.03 -25.41 -0.33
CA THR A 357 -7.37 -25.87 -0.72
C THR A 357 -8.35 -25.85 0.46
N ALA A 358 -8.07 -25.07 1.51
CA ALA A 358 -8.90 -25.02 2.71
C ALA A 358 -10.24 -24.33 2.41
N GLY A 359 -11.31 -25.11 2.30
CA GLY A 359 -12.65 -24.61 1.93
C GLY A 359 -12.87 -24.41 0.44
N VAL A 360 -11.98 -24.94 -0.42
CA VAL A 360 -12.17 -24.99 -1.88
C VAL A 360 -12.86 -26.31 -2.23
N GLU A 361 -14.07 -26.25 -2.78
CA GLU A 361 -14.83 -27.40 -3.28
C GLU A 361 -14.67 -27.58 -4.79
N ALA A 362 -14.56 -26.49 -5.56
CA ALA A 362 -14.25 -26.54 -6.99
C ALA A 362 -13.51 -25.28 -7.47
N VAL A 363 -12.73 -25.42 -8.54
CA VAL A 363 -12.17 -24.29 -9.31
C VAL A 363 -12.72 -24.39 -10.74
N ALA A 364 -13.21 -23.31 -11.32
CA ALA A 364 -13.77 -23.28 -12.67
C ALA A 364 -12.68 -23.32 -13.74
N MET A 365 -13.07 -23.71 -14.95
CA MET A 365 -12.23 -23.71 -16.15
C MET A 365 -13.13 -23.41 -17.35
N HIS A 366 -12.71 -22.46 -18.19
CA HIS A 366 -13.32 -22.09 -19.45
C HIS A 366 -12.29 -22.17 -20.57
N ALA A 367 -12.44 -23.15 -21.46
CA ALA A 367 -11.54 -23.44 -22.58
C ALA A 367 -10.10 -23.91 -22.23
N GLY A 368 -9.67 -23.85 -20.96
CA GLY A 368 -8.28 -23.99 -20.49
C GLY A 368 -7.50 -25.30 -20.75
N SER A 369 -6.25 -25.33 -20.26
CA SER A 369 -5.30 -26.46 -20.38
C SER A 369 -5.03 -27.17 -19.04
N THR A 370 -4.24 -28.24 -19.11
CA THR A 370 -3.71 -28.96 -17.93
C THR A 370 -2.18 -28.88 -17.85
N VAL A 371 -1.64 -29.19 -16.69
CA VAL A 371 -0.20 -29.24 -16.39
C VAL A 371 0.25 -30.69 -16.29
N ALA A 372 1.33 -31.06 -16.98
CA ALA A 372 1.99 -32.34 -16.81
C ALA A 372 3.01 -32.27 -15.67
N ILE A 373 2.90 -33.18 -14.69
CA ILE A 373 3.92 -33.37 -13.65
C ILE A 373 5.00 -34.30 -14.20
N LEU A 374 6.24 -33.81 -14.32
CA LEU A 374 7.37 -34.57 -14.84
C LEU A 374 8.33 -35.06 -13.73
N ASP A 375 8.50 -34.25 -12.67
CA ASP A 375 9.28 -34.62 -11.49
C ASP A 375 8.47 -34.42 -10.19
N PRO A 376 7.83 -35.49 -9.66
CA PRO A 376 7.09 -35.43 -8.40
C PRO A 376 7.93 -35.13 -7.14
N GLN A 377 9.28 -35.09 -7.23
CA GLN A 377 10.11 -34.55 -6.14
C GLN A 377 10.04 -33.02 -6.10
N LYS A 378 9.90 -32.38 -7.26
CA LYS A 378 9.78 -30.93 -7.39
C LYS A 378 8.33 -30.47 -7.34
N ALA A 379 7.43 -31.17 -8.01
CA ALA A 379 6.09 -30.68 -8.34
C ALA A 379 4.95 -31.59 -7.85
N LYS A 380 3.77 -30.98 -7.67
CA LYS A 380 2.59 -31.64 -7.13
C LYS A 380 1.30 -31.00 -7.64
N GLY A 381 0.36 -31.81 -8.13
CA GLY A 381 -0.99 -31.36 -8.46
C GLY A 381 -1.84 -31.05 -7.23
N LEU A 382 -2.73 -30.07 -7.36
CA LEU A 382 -3.67 -29.59 -6.33
C LEU A 382 -5.13 -29.77 -6.73
N VAL A 383 -5.45 -29.50 -7.99
CA VAL A 383 -6.81 -29.53 -8.56
C VAL A 383 -6.76 -30.34 -9.85
N TYR A 384 -7.71 -31.25 -10.06
CA TYR A 384 -7.81 -32.06 -11.28
C TYR A 384 -9.21 -31.96 -11.89
N VAL A 385 -9.27 -31.92 -13.22
CA VAL A 385 -10.53 -31.95 -13.98
C VAL A 385 -11.21 -33.32 -13.85
N PRO A 386 -12.56 -33.41 -13.97
CA PRO A 386 -13.25 -34.71 -13.94
C PRO A 386 -12.90 -35.58 -15.17
N THR A 387 -13.35 -36.84 -15.16
CA THR A 387 -13.23 -37.72 -16.33
C THR A 387 -14.36 -37.47 -17.33
N GLY A 388 -14.08 -37.62 -18.62
CA GLY A 388 -15.07 -37.43 -19.69
C GLY A 388 -15.38 -35.97 -20.04
N VAL A 389 -14.50 -35.04 -19.67
CA VAL A 389 -14.55 -33.63 -20.14
C VAL A 389 -14.52 -33.61 -21.67
N PRO A 390 -15.36 -32.79 -22.35
CA PRO A 390 -15.28 -32.62 -23.79
C PRO A 390 -14.09 -31.74 -24.18
N ALA A 391 -13.57 -31.90 -25.39
CA ALA A 391 -12.72 -30.89 -26.01
C ALA A 391 -13.49 -29.56 -26.16
N TRP A 392 -12.79 -28.43 -26.04
CA TRP A 392 -13.37 -27.12 -26.34
C TRP A 392 -13.84 -27.05 -27.79
N GLY A 393 -14.95 -26.34 -28.05
CA GLY A 393 -15.61 -26.33 -29.37
C GLY A 393 -14.77 -25.76 -30.52
N ASN A 394 -13.70 -25.01 -30.20
CA ASN A 394 -12.73 -24.48 -31.17
C ASN A 394 -11.29 -24.98 -30.91
N ALA A 395 -11.13 -26.09 -30.17
CA ALA A 395 -9.82 -26.73 -30.00
C ALA A 395 -9.24 -27.08 -31.38
N VAL A 396 -7.95 -26.78 -31.58
CA VAL A 396 -7.25 -27.03 -32.86
C VAL A 396 -6.62 -28.42 -32.93
N ASP A 397 -6.60 -29.15 -31.81
CA ASP A 397 -6.09 -30.50 -31.67
C ASP A 397 -7.13 -31.45 -31.01
N GLU A 398 -6.69 -32.49 -30.30
CA GLU A 398 -7.57 -33.48 -29.66
C GLU A 398 -8.34 -32.93 -28.45
N GLY A 399 -7.88 -31.82 -27.84
CA GLY A 399 -8.54 -31.11 -26.73
C GLY A 399 -8.53 -31.83 -25.37
N VAL A 400 -8.53 -33.17 -25.34
CA VAL A 400 -8.37 -34.03 -24.15
C VAL A 400 -7.61 -35.28 -24.57
N TYR A 401 -6.50 -35.60 -23.89
CA TYR A 401 -5.54 -36.63 -24.33
C TYR A 401 -5.72 -37.98 -23.62
N ASP A 402 -5.98 -37.97 -22.32
CA ASP A 402 -6.07 -39.17 -21.46
C ASP A 402 -7.49 -39.41 -20.92
N GLY A 403 -8.45 -38.56 -21.34
CA GLY A 403 -9.87 -38.66 -21.00
C GLY A 403 -10.27 -37.90 -19.74
N GLY A 404 -9.44 -36.95 -19.28
CA GLY A 404 -9.66 -36.20 -18.05
C GLY A 404 -9.30 -36.99 -16.78
N GLY A 405 -9.69 -36.46 -15.62
CA GLY A 405 -9.26 -37.01 -14.33
C GLY A 405 -7.77 -36.82 -14.06
N ARG A 406 -7.27 -37.45 -13.00
CA ARG A 406 -5.85 -37.40 -12.62
C ARG A 406 -4.87 -37.97 -13.67
N ALA A 407 -5.36 -38.71 -14.67
CA ALA A 407 -4.54 -39.22 -15.76
C ALA A 407 -4.13 -38.13 -16.76
N GLU A 408 -5.00 -37.14 -16.99
CA GLU A 408 -4.75 -35.97 -17.84
C GLU A 408 -3.64 -35.05 -17.27
N GLY A 409 -3.43 -35.12 -15.95
CA GLY A 409 -2.61 -34.19 -15.19
C GLY A 409 -3.47 -33.17 -14.42
N PRO A 410 -2.90 -32.47 -13.43
CA PRO A 410 -3.59 -31.41 -12.71
C PRO A 410 -3.98 -30.24 -13.62
N TYR A 411 -5.10 -29.60 -13.28
CA TYR A 411 -5.44 -28.26 -13.74
C TYR A 411 -4.55 -27.20 -13.06
N ALA A 412 -4.39 -27.33 -11.73
CA ALA A 412 -3.54 -26.46 -10.94
C ALA A 412 -2.52 -27.25 -10.11
N ALA A 413 -1.28 -26.75 -10.03
CA ALA A 413 -0.14 -27.42 -9.44
C ALA A 413 0.83 -26.44 -8.74
N ILE A 414 1.73 -26.97 -7.93
CA ILE A 414 2.82 -26.24 -7.25
C ILE A 414 4.16 -26.94 -7.47
N SER A 415 5.27 -26.19 -7.33
CA SER A 415 6.64 -26.71 -7.43
C SER A 415 7.62 -26.04 -6.46
N LYS A 416 8.71 -26.74 -6.13
CA LYS A 416 9.93 -26.20 -5.50
C LYS A 416 11.06 -26.01 -6.50
N LEU A 417 11.89 -25.00 -6.27
CA LEU A 417 13.17 -24.77 -6.96
C LEU A 417 14.15 -24.12 -5.97
N GLY A 418 15.05 -24.91 -5.40
CA GLY A 418 15.83 -24.47 -4.25
C GLY A 418 14.93 -24.20 -3.05
N LEU A 419 15.13 -23.07 -2.36
CA LEU A 419 14.27 -22.66 -1.24
C LEU A 419 12.96 -22.02 -1.69
N GLY A 420 12.94 -21.35 -2.85
CA GLY A 420 11.75 -20.75 -3.42
C GLY A 420 10.76 -21.77 -3.99
N LYS A 421 9.73 -21.26 -4.64
CA LYS A 421 8.59 -22.05 -5.13
C LYS A 421 7.86 -21.40 -6.29
N ALA A 422 7.00 -22.18 -6.94
CA ALA A 422 6.08 -21.67 -7.94
C ALA A 422 4.70 -22.35 -7.85
N ALA A 423 3.69 -21.68 -8.41
CA ALA A 423 2.37 -22.23 -8.65
C ALA A 423 1.98 -22.08 -10.14
N PHE A 424 1.08 -22.94 -10.57
CA PHE A 424 0.68 -23.10 -11.97
C PHE A 424 -0.82 -23.36 -12.04
N ILE A 425 -1.51 -22.70 -12.98
CA ILE A 425 -2.91 -22.99 -13.34
C ILE A 425 -3.03 -22.87 -14.86
N GLY A 426 -3.73 -23.81 -15.49
CA GLY A 426 -3.76 -23.97 -16.95
C GLY A 426 -4.73 -23.04 -17.71
N ASP A 427 -5.37 -22.09 -17.02
CA ASP A 427 -6.45 -21.25 -17.53
C ASP A 427 -6.40 -19.87 -16.84
N SER A 428 -6.73 -18.82 -17.60
CA SER A 428 -6.76 -17.42 -17.17
C SER A 428 -8.18 -16.94 -16.83
N SER A 429 -9.23 -17.70 -17.17
CA SER A 429 -10.60 -17.34 -16.83
C SER A 429 -10.85 -17.07 -15.33
N PRO A 430 -10.22 -17.77 -14.35
CA PRO A 430 -10.35 -17.44 -12.92
C PRO A 430 -9.82 -16.06 -12.51
N VAL A 431 -9.06 -15.37 -13.38
CA VAL A 431 -8.54 -14.01 -13.13
C VAL A 431 -9.09 -12.96 -14.09
N GLU A 432 -10.04 -13.30 -14.96
CA GLU A 432 -10.80 -12.30 -15.72
C GLU A 432 -11.73 -11.48 -14.81
N ASP A 433 -12.01 -10.23 -15.21
CA ASP A 433 -12.92 -9.29 -14.54
C ASP A 433 -14.20 -9.06 -15.40
N ALA A 434 -15.26 -8.56 -14.78
CA ALA A 434 -16.52 -8.21 -15.42
C ALA A 434 -16.47 -7.03 -16.44
N THR A 435 -15.49 -6.11 -16.41
CA THR A 435 -15.66 -4.78 -17.08
C THR A 435 -14.48 -4.17 -17.90
N PRO A 436 -14.28 -4.52 -19.19
CA PRO A 436 -13.09 -4.16 -20.00
C PRO A 436 -12.72 -2.67 -20.06
N LYS A 437 -11.47 -2.36 -19.62
CA LYS A 437 -10.87 -1.02 -19.53
C LYS A 437 -10.22 -0.60 -20.85
N TYR A 438 -9.56 -1.54 -21.51
CA TYR A 438 -8.87 -1.31 -22.79
C TYR A 438 -9.62 -1.98 -23.93
N VAL A 439 -9.64 -1.32 -25.09
CA VAL A 439 -10.13 -1.94 -26.32
C VAL A 439 -9.05 -2.82 -26.97
N ARG A 440 -9.46 -3.70 -27.88
CA ARG A 440 -8.55 -4.59 -28.64
C ARG A 440 -7.55 -3.79 -29.46
N GLU A 441 -6.26 -4.05 -29.27
CA GLU A 441 -5.14 -3.38 -29.96
C GLU A 441 -5.29 -3.34 -31.48
N GLU A 442 -5.79 -4.43 -32.07
CA GLU A 442 -5.94 -4.61 -33.51
C GLU A 442 -7.01 -3.72 -34.14
N ASN A 443 -8.17 -3.62 -33.49
CA ASN A 443 -9.41 -3.16 -34.14
C ASN A 443 -10.26 -2.17 -33.32
N GLY A 444 -9.89 -1.89 -32.07
CA GLY A 444 -10.55 -0.88 -31.24
C GLY A 444 -11.92 -1.32 -30.71
N GLN A 445 -12.32 -2.57 -30.95
CA GLN A 445 -13.56 -3.10 -30.37
C GLN A 445 -13.39 -3.29 -28.87
N LYS A 446 -14.48 -3.03 -28.13
CA LYS A 446 -14.59 -3.46 -26.74
C LYS A 446 -14.38 -4.97 -26.65
N LYS A 447 -13.71 -5.40 -25.60
CA LYS A 447 -13.58 -6.81 -25.29
C LYS A 447 -14.87 -7.33 -24.68
N THR A 448 -14.92 -8.62 -24.40
CA THR A 448 -16.03 -9.28 -23.73
C THR A 448 -15.38 -10.23 -22.77
N THR A 449 -15.60 -10.00 -21.49
CA THR A 449 -14.84 -10.58 -20.38
C THR A 449 -15.79 -11.25 -19.42
N TYR A 450 -15.26 -12.13 -18.60
CA TYR A 450 -15.99 -12.94 -17.66
C TYR A 450 -15.56 -12.63 -16.22
N ASP A 451 -16.48 -12.66 -15.26
CA ASP A 451 -16.18 -12.39 -13.84
C ASP A 451 -15.74 -13.67 -13.11
N GLY A 452 -14.65 -14.28 -13.58
CA GLY A 452 -14.24 -15.61 -13.15
C GLY A 452 -13.72 -15.65 -11.71
N PHE A 453 -13.13 -14.56 -11.21
CA PHE A 453 -12.66 -14.50 -9.81
C PHE A 453 -13.76 -14.77 -8.78
N LYS A 454 -15.03 -14.49 -9.13
CA LYS A 454 -16.21 -14.72 -8.28
C LYS A 454 -16.96 -16.01 -8.63
N GLU A 455 -16.47 -16.82 -9.56
CA GLU A 455 -17.03 -18.13 -9.83
C GLU A 455 -16.52 -19.17 -8.82
N VAL A 456 -17.41 -20.11 -8.45
CA VAL A 456 -17.17 -21.19 -7.48
C VAL A 456 -16.32 -20.74 -6.28
N ASP A 457 -15.14 -21.31 -6.09
CA ASP A 457 -14.16 -20.92 -5.07
C ASP A 457 -12.86 -20.35 -5.70
N ASP A 458 -12.91 -19.86 -6.95
CA ASP A 458 -11.73 -19.44 -7.73
C ASP A 458 -10.91 -18.39 -6.98
N GLY A 459 -11.56 -17.30 -6.55
CA GLY A 459 -10.90 -16.26 -5.78
C GLY A 459 -10.36 -16.72 -4.43
N LEU A 460 -10.99 -17.72 -3.80
CA LEU A 460 -10.49 -18.33 -2.58
C LEU A 460 -9.21 -19.14 -2.85
N PHE A 461 -9.21 -19.98 -3.88
CA PHE A 461 -8.07 -20.79 -4.30
C PHE A 461 -6.88 -19.93 -4.74
N LEU A 462 -7.12 -18.89 -5.53
CA LEU A 462 -6.10 -17.95 -6.00
C LEU A 462 -5.44 -17.20 -4.84
N VAL A 463 -6.23 -16.63 -3.92
CA VAL A 463 -5.70 -15.91 -2.75
C VAL A 463 -4.97 -16.85 -1.78
N GLN A 464 -5.48 -18.07 -1.54
CA GLN A 464 -4.78 -19.06 -0.73
C GLN A 464 -3.46 -19.52 -1.38
N THR A 465 -3.42 -19.67 -2.70
CA THR A 465 -2.18 -19.98 -3.43
C THR A 465 -1.13 -18.91 -3.21
N VAL A 466 -1.48 -17.62 -3.32
CA VAL A 466 -0.54 -16.51 -3.08
C VAL A 466 -0.12 -16.41 -1.61
N LYS A 467 -1.02 -16.69 -0.66
CA LYS A 467 -0.67 -16.82 0.77
C LYS A 467 0.36 -17.92 1.01
N TRP A 468 0.24 -19.08 0.37
CA TRP A 468 1.29 -20.09 0.47
C TRP A 468 2.60 -19.66 -0.19
N LEU A 469 2.54 -19.04 -1.38
CA LEU A 469 3.73 -18.58 -2.11
C LEU A 469 4.56 -17.55 -1.32
N ALA A 470 3.90 -16.65 -0.59
CA ALA A 470 4.55 -15.53 0.09
C ALA A 470 5.37 -15.87 1.35
N TYR A 471 5.31 -17.10 1.86
CA TYR A 471 5.97 -17.50 3.11
C TYR A 471 7.02 -18.58 2.91
N ASP A 472 8.23 -18.34 3.43
CA ASP A 472 9.38 -19.23 3.29
C ASP A 472 9.16 -20.60 3.94
N GLU A 473 9.80 -21.62 3.34
CA GLU A 473 9.81 -22.99 3.82
C GLU A 473 11.25 -23.48 3.98
N ASN A 474 11.47 -24.46 4.85
CA ASN A 474 12.80 -24.99 5.16
C ASN A 474 13.19 -26.24 4.34
N TYR A 475 12.41 -26.59 3.32
CA TYR A 475 12.61 -27.75 2.46
C TYR A 475 12.76 -27.34 0.99
N THR A 476 13.46 -28.18 0.21
CA THR A 476 13.83 -27.93 -1.20
C THR A 476 13.18 -28.91 -2.17
N SER A 477 12.60 -30.00 -1.67
CA SER A 477 11.86 -31.01 -2.41
C SER A 477 10.64 -31.47 -1.63
N PHE A 478 9.52 -31.74 -2.31
CA PHE A 478 8.33 -32.32 -1.67
C PHE A 478 8.61 -33.70 -1.05
N GLY A 479 9.63 -34.42 -1.51
CA GLY A 479 10.08 -35.68 -0.90
C GLY A 479 10.69 -35.52 0.50
N GLU A 480 10.98 -34.30 0.94
CA GLU A 480 11.51 -33.98 2.28
C GLU A 480 10.39 -33.71 3.31
N VAL A 481 9.15 -33.50 2.87
CA VAL A 481 8.00 -33.14 3.72
C VAL A 481 7.40 -34.40 4.38
N PRO A 482 7.45 -34.54 5.72
CA PRO A 482 6.89 -35.71 6.39
C PRO A 482 5.38 -35.87 6.17
N GLY A 483 4.94 -37.06 5.79
CA GLY A 483 3.51 -37.37 5.59
C GLY A 483 2.91 -36.84 4.28
N LEU A 484 3.68 -36.18 3.42
CA LEU A 484 3.21 -35.74 2.10
C LEU A 484 3.21 -36.89 1.08
N THR A 485 2.08 -37.08 0.42
CA THR A 485 1.96 -38.02 -0.70
C THR A 485 2.44 -37.34 -1.98
N LEU A 486 3.56 -37.81 -2.54
CA LEU A 486 4.06 -37.35 -3.83
C LEU A 486 3.11 -37.74 -4.97
N ASP A 487 3.12 -36.94 -6.02
CA ASP A 487 2.32 -37.21 -7.21
C ASP A 487 2.90 -38.36 -8.06
N VAL A 488 2.16 -38.80 -9.06
CA VAL A 488 2.65 -39.72 -10.10
C VAL A 488 3.02 -38.89 -11.33
N PRO A 489 4.14 -39.17 -12.05
CA PRO A 489 4.43 -38.47 -13.28
C PRO A 489 3.30 -38.64 -14.30
N THR A 490 2.83 -37.54 -14.88
CA THR A 490 1.82 -37.54 -15.95
C THR A 490 2.36 -38.32 -17.15
N VAL A 491 1.50 -39.09 -17.81
CA VAL A 491 1.88 -39.78 -19.04
C VAL A 491 1.83 -38.75 -20.17
N VAL A 492 2.99 -38.50 -20.78
CA VAL A 492 3.14 -37.48 -21.85
C VAL A 492 3.41 -38.16 -23.18
N GLY A 493 2.73 -37.71 -24.23
CA GLY A 493 2.84 -38.23 -25.59
C GLY A 493 4.22 -38.03 -26.21
N ALA A 494 4.59 -38.89 -27.17
CA ALA A 494 5.84 -38.71 -27.92
C ALA A 494 5.82 -37.48 -28.85
N ASP A 495 4.62 -36.95 -29.12
CA ASP A 495 4.28 -35.77 -29.88
C ASP A 495 4.08 -34.50 -29.01
N GLU A 496 4.13 -34.64 -27.68
CA GLU A 496 4.25 -33.53 -26.72
C GLU A 496 5.73 -33.22 -26.36
N GLU A 497 6.68 -34.10 -26.72
CA GLU A 497 8.11 -33.91 -26.48
C GLU A 497 8.67 -32.74 -27.33
N PRO A 498 9.28 -31.70 -26.73
CA PRO A 498 9.52 -30.40 -27.37
C PRO A 498 10.02 -30.44 -28.82
N ALA A 499 11.11 -31.17 -29.08
CA ALA A 499 11.75 -31.25 -30.40
C ALA A 499 11.04 -32.18 -31.40
N ALA A 500 10.04 -32.96 -30.96
CA ALA A 500 9.25 -33.87 -31.77
C ALA A 500 7.81 -33.36 -32.05
N THR A 501 7.36 -32.33 -31.33
CA THR A 501 6.07 -31.66 -31.55
C THR A 501 5.87 -31.21 -33.01
N THR A 502 4.61 -31.11 -33.44
CA THR A 502 4.22 -30.53 -34.74
C THR A 502 2.94 -29.69 -34.60
N GLU A 503 2.88 -28.54 -35.29
CA GLU A 503 1.67 -27.72 -35.43
C GLU A 503 0.52 -28.55 -36.06
N PRO A 504 -0.65 -28.70 -35.39
CA PRO A 504 -1.77 -29.48 -35.93
C PRO A 504 -2.53 -28.72 -37.04
N GLN A 505 -2.54 -27.39 -36.99
CA GLN A 505 -3.12 -26.50 -38.00
C GLN A 505 -2.19 -25.28 -38.24
N PRO A 506 -2.28 -24.58 -39.39
CA PRO A 506 -1.38 -23.47 -39.70
C PRO A 506 -1.67 -22.20 -38.90
N GLU A 507 -0.65 -21.65 -38.26
CA GLU A 507 -0.71 -20.42 -37.46
C GLU A 507 -0.36 -19.14 -38.29
N PRO A 508 -0.84 -17.94 -37.92
CA PRO A 508 -1.67 -17.65 -36.74
C PRO A 508 -3.12 -18.09 -36.95
N TRP A 509 -3.78 -18.45 -35.85
CA TRP A 509 -5.13 -19.01 -35.82
C TRP A 509 -6.20 -18.15 -36.51
N SER A 510 -5.98 -16.83 -36.52
CA SER A 510 -6.71 -15.90 -37.37
C SER A 510 -5.77 -14.85 -37.99
N GLN A 511 -6.15 -14.32 -39.15
CA GLN A 511 -5.33 -13.31 -39.82
C GLN A 511 -5.37 -11.96 -39.08
N PRO A 512 -4.22 -11.27 -38.93
CA PRO A 512 -4.17 -9.89 -38.47
C PRO A 512 -4.90 -8.91 -39.40
N ALA A 513 -5.54 -7.90 -38.82
CA ALA A 513 -6.18 -6.81 -39.55
C ALA A 513 -5.17 -5.94 -40.29
N ALA A 514 -5.60 -5.35 -41.41
CA ALA A 514 -4.73 -4.55 -42.26
C ALA A 514 -4.11 -3.36 -41.51
N GLY A 515 -2.79 -3.41 -41.31
CA GLY A 515 -2.00 -2.37 -40.66
C GLY A 515 -1.67 -2.62 -39.18
N TYR A 516 -2.28 -3.62 -38.52
CA TYR A 516 -1.91 -4.02 -37.16
C TYR A 516 -0.60 -4.81 -37.15
N LYS A 517 0.26 -4.53 -36.17
CA LYS A 517 1.51 -5.23 -35.90
C LYS A 517 1.66 -5.41 -34.39
N TRP A 518 1.51 -6.63 -33.89
CA TRP A 518 1.60 -6.97 -32.46
C TRP A 518 2.90 -6.49 -31.76
N TYR A 519 3.99 -6.36 -32.52
CA TYR A 519 5.31 -5.91 -32.04
C TYR A 519 5.57 -4.40 -32.20
N ASP A 520 4.61 -3.63 -32.70
CA ASP A 520 4.73 -2.18 -32.94
C ASP A 520 3.48 -1.43 -32.40
N PRO A 521 3.54 -0.94 -31.16
CA PRO A 521 2.45 -0.24 -30.49
C PRO A 521 2.00 1.06 -31.18
N THR A 522 2.77 1.59 -32.14
CA THR A 522 2.32 2.73 -32.95
C THR A 522 1.19 2.35 -33.93
N THR A 523 0.97 1.05 -34.13
CA THR A 523 -0.14 0.49 -34.94
C THR A 523 -1.41 0.19 -34.12
N PHE A 524 -1.32 0.24 -32.79
CA PHE A 524 -2.42 -0.10 -31.90
C PHE A 524 -3.51 0.98 -31.93
N LYS A 525 -4.76 0.59 -31.68
CA LYS A 525 -5.91 1.51 -31.72
C LYS A 525 -5.94 2.48 -30.53
N PRO A 526 -6.60 3.65 -30.69
CA PRO A 526 -6.83 4.56 -29.57
C PRO A 526 -7.55 3.86 -28.41
N GLY A 527 -7.07 4.08 -27.19
CA GLY A 527 -7.64 3.45 -25.99
C GLY A 527 -7.36 1.96 -25.80
N SER A 528 -6.56 1.31 -26.65
CA SER A 528 -5.98 0.01 -26.27
C SER A 528 -4.83 0.21 -25.28
N TYR A 529 -4.45 -0.86 -24.59
CA TYR A 529 -3.24 -0.83 -23.78
C TYR A 529 -2.00 -0.58 -24.65
N GLY A 530 -0.96 0.02 -24.06
CA GLY A 530 0.28 0.42 -24.76
C GLY A 530 0.14 1.52 -25.82
N SER A 531 -1.09 1.94 -26.17
CA SER A 531 -1.35 3.00 -27.15
C SER A 531 -1.02 4.38 -26.57
N SER A 532 -0.48 5.27 -27.41
CA SER A 532 -0.25 6.69 -27.08
C SER A 532 -1.43 7.60 -27.48
N GLN A 533 -2.51 7.02 -28.01
CA GLN A 533 -3.68 7.73 -28.50
C GLN A 533 -4.82 7.61 -27.48
N ALA A 534 -5.39 8.75 -27.07
CA ALA A 534 -6.54 8.79 -26.16
C ALA A 534 -7.73 7.99 -26.74
N PRO A 535 -8.54 7.30 -25.92
CA PRO A 535 -9.69 6.55 -26.40
C PRO A 535 -10.62 7.42 -27.26
N GLU A 536 -11.08 6.89 -28.40
CA GLU A 536 -12.18 7.51 -29.13
C GLU A 536 -13.46 7.35 -28.29
N THR A 537 -14.17 8.46 -28.06
CA THR A 537 -15.40 8.46 -27.29
C THR A 537 -16.60 8.19 -28.19
N GLU A 538 -17.48 7.29 -27.73
CA GLU A 538 -18.73 6.97 -28.42
C GLU A 538 -19.67 8.20 -28.39
N PRO A 539 -20.12 8.71 -29.55
CA PRO A 539 -20.95 9.91 -29.62
C PRO A 539 -22.37 9.65 -29.10
N VAL A 540 -22.84 10.50 -28.20
CA VAL A 540 -24.24 10.53 -27.78
C VAL A 540 -25.04 11.31 -28.82
N PHE A 541 -25.68 10.57 -29.73
CA PHE A 541 -26.59 11.17 -30.71
C PHE A 541 -27.91 11.62 -30.05
N ALA A 542 -28.50 12.72 -30.52
CA ALA A 542 -29.86 13.10 -30.15
C ALA A 542 -30.62 13.83 -31.27
N PHE A 543 -31.95 13.80 -31.22
CA PHE A 543 -32.81 14.52 -32.15
C PHE A 543 -33.50 15.68 -31.43
N VAL A 544 -33.40 16.89 -32.00
CA VAL A 544 -34.13 18.08 -31.55
C VAL A 544 -35.18 18.43 -32.61
N HIS A 545 -36.45 18.39 -32.21
CA HIS A 545 -37.61 18.71 -33.04
C HIS A 545 -38.77 19.24 -32.18
N GLN A 546 -39.73 19.92 -32.82
CA GLN A 546 -41.01 20.28 -32.20
C GLN A 546 -41.80 19.04 -31.75
N ALA A 547 -42.62 19.17 -30.71
CA ALA A 547 -43.25 18.02 -30.02
C ALA A 547 -44.11 17.12 -30.93
N GLN A 548 -44.81 17.71 -31.90
CA GLN A 548 -45.56 16.99 -32.94
C GLN A 548 -45.03 17.39 -34.32
N LEU A 549 -44.67 16.41 -35.15
CA LEU A 549 -44.09 16.67 -36.47
C LEU A 549 -45.16 17.12 -37.48
N PRO A 550 -44.96 18.23 -38.22
CA PRO A 550 -45.91 18.72 -39.21
C PRO A 550 -46.18 17.74 -40.36
N SER A 551 -47.44 17.33 -40.51
CA SER A 551 -47.89 16.41 -41.56
C SER A 551 -48.14 17.04 -42.94
N GLN A 552 -48.19 18.38 -43.02
CA GLN A 552 -48.55 19.13 -44.25
C GLN A 552 -47.55 20.24 -44.61
N GLN A 553 -46.51 20.47 -43.82
CA GLN A 553 -45.54 21.57 -44.00
C GLN A 553 -44.10 21.05 -44.10
N GLU A 554 -43.20 21.89 -44.62
CA GLU A 554 -41.76 21.70 -44.44
C GLU A 554 -41.40 22.10 -43.00
N PHE A 555 -40.56 21.32 -42.32
CA PHE A 555 -40.10 21.61 -40.95
C PHE A 555 -38.62 21.27 -40.79
N GLN A 556 -38.04 21.71 -39.67
CA GLN A 556 -36.64 21.47 -39.33
C GLN A 556 -36.51 20.37 -38.28
N LEU A 557 -35.50 19.53 -38.44
CA LEU A 557 -35.04 18.53 -37.48
C LEU A 557 -33.54 18.72 -37.30
N ARG A 558 -33.03 18.83 -36.08
CA ARG A 558 -31.59 18.78 -35.81
C ARG A 558 -31.20 17.40 -35.29
N LEU A 559 -30.15 16.82 -35.87
CA LEU A 559 -29.37 15.77 -35.22
C LEU A 559 -28.21 16.45 -34.49
N THR A 560 -28.03 16.15 -33.20
CA THR A 560 -26.79 16.45 -32.46
C THR A 560 -25.99 15.18 -32.25
N ALA A 561 -24.68 15.33 -32.08
CA ALA A 561 -23.75 14.34 -31.57
C ALA A 561 -22.91 15.03 -30.50
N ASP A 562 -23.00 14.54 -29.28
CA ASP A 562 -22.37 15.10 -28.09
C ASP A 562 -21.32 14.12 -27.54
N GLY A 563 -20.25 14.63 -26.92
CA GLY A 563 -19.18 13.79 -26.38
C GLY A 563 -18.16 13.31 -27.43
N LEU A 564 -18.10 13.95 -28.61
CA LEU A 564 -17.03 13.73 -29.60
C LEU A 564 -15.70 14.28 -29.08
N THR A 565 -14.56 13.68 -29.44
CA THR A 565 -13.28 14.38 -29.31
C THR A 565 -13.20 15.52 -30.34
N PRO A 566 -12.57 16.68 -30.04
CA PRO A 566 -12.53 17.81 -30.97
C PRO A 566 -11.92 17.45 -32.34
N GLY A 567 -12.73 17.55 -33.40
CA GLY A 567 -12.37 17.16 -34.77
C GLY A 567 -12.68 15.70 -35.15
N GLN A 568 -13.12 14.84 -34.23
CA GLN A 568 -13.66 13.51 -34.54
C GLN A 568 -14.82 13.63 -35.52
N THR A 569 -14.89 12.71 -36.49
CA THR A 569 -15.85 12.80 -37.60
C THR A 569 -16.62 11.50 -37.80
N GLU A 570 -17.86 11.50 -37.34
CA GLU A 570 -18.82 10.41 -37.58
C GLU A 570 -19.35 10.45 -39.01
N SER A 571 -19.42 9.30 -39.67
CA SER A 571 -19.66 9.22 -41.12
C SER A 571 -20.63 8.12 -41.52
N ASP A 572 -21.19 8.25 -42.71
CA ASP A 572 -22.30 7.43 -43.24
C ASP A 572 -23.59 7.48 -42.38
N LEU A 573 -23.81 8.62 -41.73
CA LEU A 573 -25.02 8.92 -40.96
C LEU A 573 -26.21 9.13 -41.90
N ARG A 574 -27.35 8.50 -41.58
CA ARG A 574 -28.61 8.61 -42.33
C ARG A 574 -29.81 8.70 -41.40
N VAL A 575 -30.69 9.68 -41.64
CA VAL A 575 -31.91 9.90 -40.86
C VAL A 575 -33.13 9.44 -41.65
N GLY A 576 -34.10 8.80 -41.03
CA GLY A 576 -35.35 8.37 -41.68
C GLY A 576 -36.57 8.46 -40.75
N ILE A 577 -37.76 8.64 -41.31
CA ILE A 577 -39.03 8.62 -40.58
C ILE A 577 -39.96 7.63 -41.27
N TYR A 578 -40.45 6.65 -40.51
CA TYR A 578 -41.19 5.50 -41.06
C TYR A 578 -42.36 5.03 -40.19
N LEU A 579 -43.37 4.46 -40.83
CA LEU A 579 -44.56 3.91 -40.16
C LEU A 579 -44.33 2.50 -39.62
N ALA A 580 -45.22 2.02 -38.76
CA ALA A 580 -45.28 0.61 -38.40
C ALA A 580 -45.37 -0.26 -39.68
N GLY A 581 -44.49 -1.27 -39.78
CA GLY A 581 -44.31 -2.05 -41.01
C GLY A 581 -43.18 -1.58 -41.94
N GLY A 582 -42.52 -0.45 -41.66
CA GLY A 582 -41.26 -0.06 -42.32
C GLY A 582 -41.38 0.92 -43.48
N GLU A 583 -42.58 1.37 -43.86
CA GLU A 583 -42.77 2.34 -44.95
C GLU A 583 -42.15 3.70 -44.57
N GLN A 584 -41.15 4.14 -45.34
CA GLN A 584 -40.54 5.47 -45.21
C GLN A 584 -41.51 6.55 -45.70
N ILE A 585 -41.69 7.59 -44.89
CA ILE A 585 -42.63 8.69 -45.14
C ILE A 585 -41.97 10.08 -45.12
N ALA A 586 -40.72 10.21 -44.72
CA ALA A 586 -39.96 11.45 -44.85
C ALA A 586 -39.17 11.53 -46.16
N ARG A 587 -38.97 12.75 -46.64
CA ARG A 587 -37.91 13.13 -47.57
C ARG A 587 -37.16 14.34 -47.05
N PHE A 588 -35.92 14.52 -47.51
CA PHE A 588 -34.97 15.48 -46.99
C PHE A 588 -34.50 16.43 -48.08
N LYS A 589 -34.25 17.69 -47.72
CA LYS A 589 -33.80 18.73 -48.64
C LYS A 589 -32.28 18.71 -48.75
N ASN A 590 -31.77 18.61 -49.97
CA ASN A 590 -30.36 18.62 -50.29
C ASN A 590 -29.79 20.05 -50.23
N THR A 591 -28.46 20.18 -50.16
CA THR A 591 -27.76 21.48 -50.14
C THR A 591 -27.95 22.30 -51.42
N ASP A 592 -28.30 21.68 -52.55
CA ASP A 592 -28.68 22.35 -53.80
C ASP A 592 -30.16 22.79 -53.85
N GLY A 593 -30.92 22.50 -52.78
CA GLY A 593 -32.36 22.80 -52.68
C GLY A 593 -33.28 21.75 -53.30
N SER A 594 -32.74 20.68 -53.91
CA SER A 594 -33.54 19.55 -54.40
C SER A 594 -34.05 18.67 -53.24
N TRP A 595 -35.02 17.80 -53.52
CA TRP A 595 -35.57 16.85 -52.55
C TRP A 595 -35.08 15.43 -52.83
N SER A 596 -34.78 14.67 -51.78
CA SER A 596 -34.59 13.23 -51.86
C SER A 596 -35.90 12.50 -52.22
N ASP A 597 -35.78 11.22 -52.55
CA ASP A 597 -36.90 10.28 -52.50
C ASP A 597 -37.44 10.14 -51.07
N TYR A 598 -38.65 9.56 -50.95
CA TYR A 598 -39.23 9.18 -49.65
C TYR A 598 -38.52 7.95 -49.09
N ASN A 599 -37.39 8.18 -48.41
CA ASN A 599 -36.49 7.18 -47.88
C ASN A 599 -35.65 7.81 -46.76
N TYR A 600 -34.64 7.11 -46.24
CA TYR A 600 -33.57 7.73 -45.46
C TYR A 600 -32.92 8.89 -46.24
N SER A 601 -32.39 9.87 -45.51
CA SER A 601 -31.58 10.95 -46.04
C SER A 601 -30.38 10.42 -46.84
N PRO A 602 -29.81 11.21 -47.75
CA PRO A 602 -28.44 11.01 -48.20
C PRO A 602 -27.50 10.84 -46.99
N ALA A 603 -26.43 10.09 -47.19
CA ALA A 603 -25.38 9.96 -46.19
C ALA A 603 -24.71 11.31 -45.92
N PHE A 604 -24.45 11.60 -44.66
CA PHE A 604 -23.68 12.78 -44.24
C PHE A 604 -22.73 12.42 -43.08
N SER A 605 -21.93 13.40 -42.68
CA SER A 605 -21.01 13.30 -41.55
C SER A 605 -21.24 14.44 -40.57
N LEU A 606 -20.88 14.22 -39.31
CA LEU A 606 -20.81 15.21 -38.24
C LEU A 606 -19.37 15.30 -37.75
N THR A 607 -18.84 16.51 -37.55
CA THR A 607 -17.48 16.73 -37.02
C THR A 607 -17.57 17.52 -35.73
N GLY A 608 -16.99 17.00 -34.65
CA GLY A 608 -17.00 17.63 -33.32
C GLY A 608 -16.30 18.98 -33.32
N ASP A 609 -16.94 19.99 -32.72
CA ASP A 609 -16.35 21.29 -32.46
C ASP A 609 -15.34 21.25 -31.29
N ASN A 610 -14.86 22.41 -30.86
CA ASN A 610 -13.90 22.50 -29.76
C ASN A 610 -14.46 22.12 -28.38
N ARG A 611 -15.76 21.84 -28.27
CA ARG A 611 -16.45 21.38 -27.05
C ARG A 611 -16.96 19.94 -27.20
N GLY A 612 -16.60 19.25 -28.29
CA GLY A 612 -17.06 17.90 -28.57
C GLY A 612 -18.53 17.81 -29.01
N HIS A 613 -19.11 18.93 -29.46
CA HIS A 613 -20.48 19.00 -29.98
C HIS A 613 -20.48 19.11 -31.50
N ALA A 614 -21.37 18.38 -32.16
CA ALA A 614 -21.65 18.55 -33.58
C ALA A 614 -23.15 18.57 -33.83
N SER A 615 -23.63 19.47 -34.69
CA SER A 615 -25.05 19.57 -35.05
C SER A 615 -25.26 19.56 -36.57
N LYS A 616 -26.40 19.02 -36.99
CA LYS A 616 -26.88 19.11 -38.38
C LYS A 616 -28.38 19.35 -38.45
N ASP A 617 -28.74 20.54 -38.94
CA ASP A 617 -30.11 20.84 -39.35
C ASP A 617 -30.44 20.15 -40.68
N LEU A 618 -31.58 19.47 -40.70
CA LEU A 618 -32.19 18.80 -41.83
C LEU A 618 -33.58 19.41 -42.07
N THR A 619 -33.84 19.88 -43.29
CA THR A 619 -35.19 20.26 -43.70
C THR A 619 -35.94 19.03 -44.19
N VAL A 620 -37.07 18.74 -43.56
CA VAL A 620 -37.85 17.52 -43.73
C VAL A 620 -39.24 17.86 -44.29
N GLN A 621 -39.77 16.95 -45.10
CA GLN A 621 -41.19 16.96 -45.48
C GLN A 621 -41.76 15.54 -45.43
N LEU A 622 -42.94 15.39 -44.84
CA LEU A 622 -43.66 14.12 -44.81
C LEU A 622 -44.51 13.91 -46.08
N LYS A 623 -44.73 12.64 -46.41
CA LYS A 623 -45.52 12.18 -47.56
C LYS A 623 -46.98 12.68 -47.43
N PRO A 624 -47.50 13.43 -48.42
CA PRO A 624 -48.87 13.93 -48.35
C PRO A 624 -49.90 12.81 -48.22
N GLY A 625 -50.88 12.99 -47.34
CA GLY A 625 -51.98 12.05 -47.14
C GLY A 625 -51.71 10.90 -46.17
N VAL A 626 -50.58 10.90 -45.45
CA VAL A 626 -50.38 10.01 -44.29
C VAL A 626 -51.47 10.29 -43.24
N SER A 627 -52.14 9.24 -42.78
CA SER A 627 -53.25 9.29 -41.81
C SER A 627 -52.91 8.68 -40.44
N ALA A 628 -51.68 8.22 -40.27
CA ALA A 628 -51.17 7.74 -38.99
C ALA A 628 -50.84 8.93 -38.06
N SER A 629 -51.19 8.80 -36.78
CA SER A 629 -50.83 9.79 -35.75
C SER A 629 -49.39 9.65 -35.24
N ASN A 630 -48.76 8.49 -35.46
CA ASN A 630 -47.44 8.17 -34.92
C ASN A 630 -46.54 7.58 -36.02
N ALA A 631 -45.24 7.84 -35.93
CA ALA A 631 -44.18 7.21 -36.72
C ALA A 631 -42.94 6.93 -35.85
N ASN A 632 -41.91 6.36 -36.45
CA ASN A 632 -40.60 6.18 -35.84
C ASN A 632 -39.56 7.05 -36.58
N LEU A 633 -38.88 7.91 -35.83
CA LEU A 633 -37.70 8.66 -36.26
C LEU A 633 -36.45 7.83 -35.93
N ARG A 634 -35.55 7.64 -36.90
CA ARG A 634 -34.37 6.78 -36.76
C ARG A 634 -33.10 7.42 -37.32
N LEU A 635 -32.00 7.19 -36.61
CA LEU A 635 -30.63 7.36 -37.10
C LEU A 635 -30.04 5.98 -37.46
N LYS A 636 -29.22 5.95 -38.51
CA LYS A 636 -28.35 4.82 -38.86
C LYS A 636 -26.94 5.32 -39.10
N GLN A 637 -25.95 4.51 -38.71
CA GLN A 637 -24.55 4.63 -39.12
C GLN A 637 -24.19 3.36 -39.91
N GLY A 638 -23.91 3.49 -41.20
CA GLY A 638 -23.75 2.32 -42.07
C GLY A 638 -25.00 1.42 -42.10
N SER A 639 -24.88 0.19 -41.61
CA SER A 639 -25.99 -0.76 -41.46
C SER A 639 -26.68 -0.73 -40.08
N ALA A 640 -25.98 -0.23 -39.05
CA ALA A 640 -26.41 -0.19 -37.65
C ALA A 640 -27.59 0.80 -37.43
N ASN A 641 -28.22 0.72 -36.27
CA ASN A 641 -29.37 1.55 -35.89
C ASN A 641 -29.08 2.29 -34.57
N GLU A 642 -28.38 3.42 -34.62
CA GLU A 642 -27.96 4.17 -33.43
C GLU A 642 -29.15 4.64 -32.57
N ILE A 643 -30.20 5.15 -33.22
CA ILE A 643 -31.40 5.65 -32.52
C ILE A 643 -32.65 5.19 -33.25
N THR A 644 -33.66 4.75 -32.51
CA THR A 644 -35.05 4.71 -32.97
C THR A 644 -35.95 5.27 -31.88
N LYS A 645 -36.66 6.38 -32.14
CA LYS A 645 -37.63 6.98 -31.22
C LYS A 645 -39.01 7.06 -31.89
N GLN A 646 -40.07 6.74 -31.16
CA GLN A 646 -41.44 7.00 -31.62
C GLN A 646 -41.72 8.51 -31.53
N VAL A 647 -42.41 9.05 -32.54
CA VAL A 647 -42.75 10.47 -32.66
C VAL A 647 -44.21 10.63 -33.08
N GLU A 648 -44.87 11.68 -32.60
CA GLU A 648 -46.22 12.06 -33.03
C GLU A 648 -46.17 12.88 -34.32
N ILE A 649 -47.19 12.71 -35.16
CA ILE A 649 -47.41 13.42 -36.42
C ILE A 649 -48.80 14.07 -36.36
N ALA A 650 -48.85 15.38 -36.59
CA ALA A 650 -50.10 16.15 -36.53
C ALA A 650 -50.17 17.21 -37.65
N ASN A 651 -51.36 17.75 -37.90
CA ASN A 651 -51.53 18.91 -38.77
C ASN A 651 -51.34 20.20 -37.97
N VAL A 652 -50.08 20.47 -37.61
CA VAL A 652 -49.62 21.65 -36.87
C VAL A 652 -48.71 22.49 -37.75
N ASP A 653 -48.56 23.77 -37.41
CA ASP A 653 -47.60 24.66 -38.07
C ASP A 653 -46.15 24.27 -37.70
N ALA A 654 -45.20 24.60 -38.59
CA ALA A 654 -43.79 24.37 -38.36
C ALA A 654 -43.18 25.43 -37.41
N GLU A 655 -42.48 24.98 -36.38
CA GLU A 655 -41.80 25.83 -35.40
C GLU A 655 -40.28 25.95 -35.71
N PRO A 656 -39.63 27.09 -35.41
CA PRO A 656 -38.18 27.20 -35.52
C PRO A 656 -37.47 26.37 -34.45
N LEU A 657 -36.33 25.78 -34.79
CA LEU A 657 -35.47 25.12 -33.81
C LEU A 657 -34.89 26.12 -32.80
N PRO A 658 -34.61 25.68 -31.56
CA PRO A 658 -33.84 26.47 -30.60
C PRO A 658 -32.40 26.72 -31.09
N GLY A 659 -31.77 27.75 -30.49
CA GLY A 659 -30.34 28.02 -30.70
C GLY A 659 -29.49 26.84 -30.22
N ASP A 660 -28.33 26.62 -30.87
CA ASP A 660 -27.50 25.43 -30.63
C ASP A 660 -26.91 25.37 -29.22
N HIS A 661 -26.65 26.54 -28.60
CA HIS A 661 -26.20 26.64 -27.21
C HIS A 661 -26.80 27.88 -26.50
N PRO A 662 -27.07 27.79 -25.19
CA PRO A 662 -27.17 28.96 -24.32
C PRO A 662 -25.84 29.74 -24.24
N PRO A 663 -25.86 31.05 -23.92
CA PRO A 663 -24.65 31.81 -23.65
C PRO A 663 -24.00 31.35 -22.33
N VAL A 664 -22.68 31.17 -22.34
CA VAL A 664 -21.89 30.82 -21.15
C VAL A 664 -21.61 32.07 -20.29
N PRO A 665 -21.98 32.11 -19.01
CA PRO A 665 -21.66 33.21 -18.09
C PRO A 665 -20.17 33.31 -17.75
N GLU A 666 -19.73 34.48 -17.26
CA GLU A 666 -18.40 34.64 -16.65
C GLU A 666 -18.25 33.79 -15.36
N LEU A 667 -17.01 33.42 -15.04
CA LEU A 667 -16.66 32.61 -13.88
C LEU A 667 -16.87 33.38 -12.56
N ILE A 668 -17.55 32.75 -11.61
CA ILE A 668 -17.75 33.21 -10.23
C ILE A 668 -17.32 32.12 -9.22
N THR A 669 -17.19 32.49 -7.94
CA THR A 669 -16.85 31.54 -6.86
C THR A 669 -18.03 30.62 -6.52
N ILE A 670 -17.76 29.47 -5.89
CA ILE A 670 -18.85 28.56 -5.47
C ILE A 670 -19.71 29.20 -4.37
N ALA A 671 -19.16 30.06 -3.52
CA ALA A 671 -19.96 30.88 -2.59
C ALA A 671 -20.96 31.79 -3.35
N GLU A 672 -20.53 32.47 -4.40
CA GLU A 672 -21.41 33.30 -5.25
C GLU A 672 -22.43 32.47 -6.04
N VAL A 673 -22.09 31.24 -6.46
CA VAL A 673 -23.06 30.29 -7.04
C VAL A 673 -24.18 29.96 -6.06
N ARG A 674 -23.87 29.76 -4.78
CA ARG A 674 -24.89 29.40 -3.78
C ARG A 674 -25.90 30.52 -3.56
N GLU A 675 -25.42 31.77 -3.56
CA GLU A 675 -26.22 33.00 -3.46
C GLU A 675 -26.95 33.39 -4.77
N ALA A 676 -26.62 32.75 -5.90
CA ALA A 676 -27.26 33.04 -7.18
C ALA A 676 -28.76 32.67 -7.18
N ALA A 677 -29.54 33.40 -7.97
CA ALA A 677 -30.98 33.15 -8.08
C ALA A 677 -31.28 31.79 -8.73
N GLU A 678 -32.30 31.11 -8.21
CA GLU A 678 -32.79 29.83 -8.74
C GLU A 678 -33.19 29.96 -10.23
N GLY A 679 -32.81 28.96 -11.03
CA GLY A 679 -33.02 28.94 -12.48
C GLY A 679 -32.01 29.75 -13.30
N THR A 680 -31.00 30.38 -12.69
CA THR A 680 -29.93 31.05 -13.45
C THR A 680 -28.83 30.07 -13.87
N VAL A 681 -28.34 30.20 -15.11
CA VAL A 681 -27.09 29.55 -15.51
C VAL A 681 -25.94 30.35 -14.90
N VAL A 682 -25.01 29.65 -14.25
CA VAL A 682 -23.81 30.20 -13.61
C VAL A 682 -22.58 29.41 -14.05
N THR A 683 -21.39 30.01 -14.00
CA THR A 683 -20.11 29.32 -14.28
C THR A 683 -19.26 29.29 -13.02
N ALA A 684 -18.84 28.09 -12.58
CA ALA A 684 -17.96 27.87 -11.44
C ALA A 684 -16.77 26.98 -11.81
N GLN A 685 -15.76 26.96 -10.93
CA GLN A 685 -14.58 26.11 -11.06
C GLN A 685 -14.19 25.59 -9.67
N GLY A 686 -13.87 24.30 -9.56
CA GLY A 686 -13.50 23.68 -8.29
C GLY A 686 -12.95 22.26 -8.47
N VAL A 687 -12.60 21.62 -7.36
CA VAL A 687 -12.15 20.22 -7.31
C VAL A 687 -13.35 19.32 -6.99
N ILE A 688 -13.47 18.20 -7.70
CA ILE A 688 -14.46 17.17 -7.38
C ILE A 688 -14.06 16.49 -6.06
N THR A 689 -14.94 16.51 -5.06
CA THR A 689 -14.67 15.98 -3.71
C THR A 689 -15.24 14.60 -3.44
N SER A 690 -16.20 14.15 -4.25
CA SER A 690 -16.85 12.83 -4.12
C SER A 690 -16.86 12.12 -5.46
N GLU A 691 -16.59 10.81 -5.47
CA GLU A 691 -16.58 10.04 -6.72
C GLU A 691 -17.94 10.10 -7.42
N PRO A 692 -17.99 10.42 -8.74
CA PRO A 692 -19.24 10.57 -9.47
C PRO A 692 -20.15 9.34 -9.41
N GLY A 693 -21.43 9.56 -9.10
CA GLY A 693 -22.46 8.51 -9.05
C GLY A 693 -22.70 7.90 -7.65
N VAL A 694 -21.77 8.06 -6.70
CA VAL A 694 -21.95 7.66 -5.29
C VAL A 694 -23.23 8.24 -4.68
N PHE A 695 -23.67 9.42 -5.14
CA PHE A 695 -24.90 10.06 -4.67
C PHE A 695 -26.06 10.10 -5.68
N GLY A 696 -25.82 9.88 -6.98
CA GLY A 696 -26.87 9.76 -8.00
C GLY A 696 -26.36 9.96 -9.42
N GLY A 697 -26.76 9.14 -10.39
CA GLY A 697 -26.37 9.31 -11.80
C GLY A 697 -24.85 9.29 -12.01
N GLN A 698 -24.29 10.39 -12.52
CA GLN A 698 -22.86 10.72 -12.47
C GLN A 698 -22.63 12.02 -11.68
N GLY A 699 -23.54 12.35 -10.76
CA GLY A 699 -23.45 13.55 -9.94
C GLY A 699 -22.44 13.43 -8.80
N PHE A 700 -21.85 14.56 -8.44
CA PHE A 700 -20.72 14.69 -7.51
C PHE A 700 -20.76 16.03 -6.75
N TYR A 701 -19.99 16.18 -5.68
CA TYR A 701 -19.74 17.48 -5.05
C TYR A 701 -18.52 18.17 -5.65
N LEU A 702 -18.63 19.48 -5.85
CA LEU A 702 -17.57 20.36 -6.34
C LEU A 702 -17.25 21.39 -5.25
N GLN A 703 -15.96 21.60 -4.94
CA GLN A 703 -15.53 22.52 -3.88
C GLN A 703 -14.37 23.41 -4.32
N ASP A 704 -14.39 24.67 -3.90
CA ASP A 704 -13.28 25.63 -4.03
C ASP A 704 -12.85 26.12 -2.63
N GLU A 705 -11.99 27.15 -2.56
CA GLU A 705 -11.55 27.74 -1.29
C GLU A 705 -12.69 28.46 -0.52
N THR A 706 -13.84 28.68 -1.14
CA THR A 706 -14.95 29.49 -0.61
C THR A 706 -16.13 28.67 -0.11
N ALA A 707 -16.55 27.64 -0.86
CA ALA A 707 -17.71 26.80 -0.54
C ALA A 707 -17.73 25.50 -1.36
N GLY A 708 -18.74 24.65 -1.10
CA GLY A 708 -19.04 23.49 -1.93
C GLY A 708 -20.49 23.48 -2.44
N VAL A 709 -20.72 22.77 -3.54
CA VAL A 709 -22.02 22.64 -4.20
C VAL A 709 -22.19 21.24 -4.80
N TYR A 710 -23.41 20.70 -4.80
CA TYR A 710 -23.69 19.45 -5.50
C TYR A 710 -23.87 19.71 -7.00
N VAL A 711 -23.41 18.79 -7.84
CA VAL A 711 -23.53 18.83 -9.30
C VAL A 711 -24.29 17.60 -9.76
N PHE A 712 -25.49 17.80 -10.31
CA PHE A 712 -26.31 16.74 -10.88
C PHE A 712 -26.12 16.66 -12.40
N GLN A 713 -25.44 15.61 -12.85
CA GLN A 713 -25.03 15.45 -14.24
C GLN A 713 -24.86 13.95 -14.63
N THR A 714 -24.68 13.66 -15.92
CA THR A 714 -24.68 12.28 -16.47
C THR A 714 -23.50 11.94 -17.39
N ALA A 715 -22.55 12.85 -17.63
CA ALA A 715 -21.34 12.57 -18.40
C ALA A 715 -20.34 11.77 -17.55
N ALA A 716 -19.71 10.77 -18.17
CA ALA A 716 -18.67 9.94 -17.55
C ALA A 716 -17.25 10.54 -17.76
N GLY A 717 -16.24 9.91 -17.16
CA GLY A 717 -14.83 10.33 -17.31
C GLY A 717 -14.34 11.41 -16.34
N TYR A 718 -15.15 11.69 -15.31
CA TYR A 718 -14.80 12.54 -14.18
C TYR A 718 -14.56 11.67 -12.94
N HIS A 719 -13.62 12.08 -12.09
CA HIS A 719 -13.24 11.40 -10.85
C HIS A 719 -13.02 12.39 -9.71
N ALA A 720 -13.04 11.91 -8.47
CA ALA A 720 -12.62 12.70 -7.31
C ALA A 720 -11.16 13.18 -7.48
N GLY A 721 -10.89 14.45 -7.19
CA GLY A 721 -9.60 15.10 -7.46
C GLY A 721 -9.50 15.79 -8.82
N ASP A 722 -10.49 15.65 -9.72
CA ASP A 722 -10.49 16.42 -10.96
C ASP A 722 -10.76 17.92 -10.72
N LEU A 723 -9.96 18.78 -11.36
CA LEU A 723 -10.21 20.21 -11.42
C LEU A 723 -11.12 20.49 -12.61
N VAL A 724 -12.36 20.92 -12.34
CA VAL A 724 -13.41 21.10 -13.35
C VAL A 724 -13.91 22.54 -13.38
N ARG A 725 -14.14 23.08 -14.57
CA ARG A 725 -15.00 24.24 -14.79
C ARG A 725 -16.35 23.78 -15.31
N ILE A 726 -17.44 24.27 -14.73
CA ILE A 726 -18.80 23.92 -15.11
C ILE A 726 -19.65 25.16 -15.29
N SER A 727 -20.45 25.19 -16.36
CA SER A 727 -21.52 26.15 -16.57
C SER A 727 -22.85 25.43 -16.56
N ALA A 728 -23.68 25.66 -15.54
CA ALA A 728 -24.87 24.87 -15.26
C ALA A 728 -25.97 25.72 -14.60
N THR A 729 -27.21 25.19 -14.56
CA THR A 729 -28.35 25.88 -13.96
C THR A 729 -28.35 25.68 -12.45
N ARG A 730 -28.31 26.76 -11.68
CA ARG A 730 -28.45 26.73 -10.21
C ARG A 730 -29.91 26.44 -9.85
N THR A 731 -30.15 25.35 -9.14
CA THR A 731 -31.49 24.92 -8.70
C THR A 731 -31.52 24.66 -7.18
N LEU A 732 -32.64 24.15 -6.67
CA LEU A 732 -32.79 23.77 -5.26
C LEU A 732 -33.60 22.47 -5.16
N TYR A 733 -32.94 21.35 -4.86
CA TYR A 733 -33.55 20.02 -4.88
C TYR A 733 -33.47 19.33 -3.53
N ASN A 734 -34.62 18.90 -2.99
CA ASN A 734 -34.76 18.44 -1.59
C ASN A 734 -34.18 19.43 -0.54
N GLY A 735 -34.02 20.71 -0.87
CA GLY A 735 -33.36 21.71 -0.03
C GLY A 735 -31.85 21.81 -0.19
N GLU A 736 -31.22 20.93 -1.00
CA GLU A 736 -29.82 21.02 -1.36
C GLU A 736 -29.62 22.02 -2.50
N VAL A 737 -28.64 22.92 -2.37
CA VAL A 737 -28.24 23.84 -3.45
C VAL A 737 -27.37 23.05 -4.41
N GLU A 738 -27.82 22.94 -5.67
CA GLU A 738 -27.15 22.13 -6.68
C GLU A 738 -27.09 22.84 -8.04
N LEU A 739 -26.20 22.34 -8.89
CA LEU A 739 -26.06 22.68 -10.29
C LEU A 739 -26.58 21.53 -11.16
N GLU A 740 -27.60 21.79 -11.97
CA GLU A 740 -28.19 20.81 -12.89
C GLU A 740 -28.08 21.25 -14.36
N ASN A 741 -28.31 20.32 -15.30
CA ASN A 741 -28.37 20.58 -16.74
C ASN A 741 -27.14 21.37 -17.26
N PRO A 742 -25.92 20.81 -17.19
CA PRO A 742 -24.71 21.50 -17.60
C PRO A 742 -24.76 21.89 -19.09
N VAL A 743 -24.49 23.16 -19.35
CA VAL A 743 -24.30 23.77 -20.67
C VAL A 743 -22.86 23.57 -21.15
N LEU A 744 -21.92 23.50 -20.22
CA LEU A 744 -20.50 23.23 -20.44
C LEU A 744 -19.92 22.56 -19.19
N ILE A 745 -19.05 21.57 -19.38
CA ILE A 745 -18.25 20.97 -18.30
C ILE A 745 -16.88 20.62 -18.88
N GLU A 746 -15.82 21.24 -18.34
CA GLU A 746 -14.44 21.15 -18.83
C GLU A 746 -13.53 20.59 -17.71
N LYS A 747 -12.89 19.45 -17.95
CA LYS A 747 -11.78 18.97 -17.11
C LYS A 747 -10.52 19.77 -17.44
N LEU A 748 -10.04 20.56 -16.48
CA LEU A 748 -8.85 21.43 -16.63
C LEU A 748 -7.55 20.75 -16.19
N GLY A 749 -7.66 19.63 -15.47
CA GLY A 749 -6.54 18.86 -14.92
C GLY A 749 -6.98 18.11 -13.66
N THR A 750 -6.01 17.79 -12.80
CA THR A 750 -6.23 17.21 -11.48
C THR A 750 -5.64 18.11 -10.39
N ALA A 751 -6.17 18.02 -9.18
CA ALA A 751 -5.71 18.72 -7.99
C ALA A 751 -5.85 17.80 -6.76
N PRO A 752 -5.07 18.03 -5.68
CA PRO A 752 -5.29 17.30 -4.42
C PRO A 752 -6.71 17.49 -3.90
N LEU A 753 -7.27 16.44 -3.29
CA LEU A 753 -8.57 16.55 -2.60
C LEU A 753 -8.48 17.60 -1.48
N PRO A 754 -9.48 18.49 -1.34
CA PRO A 754 -9.58 19.41 -0.21
C PRO A 754 -9.47 18.65 1.12
N GLN A 755 -8.63 19.16 2.03
CA GLN A 755 -8.56 18.62 3.38
C GLN A 755 -9.85 18.96 4.15
N PRO A 756 -10.40 18.04 4.94
CA PRO A 756 -11.66 18.28 5.64
C PRO A 756 -11.46 19.34 6.73
N LEU A 757 -12.35 20.33 6.74
CA LEU A 757 -12.31 21.39 7.75
C LEU A 757 -12.94 20.90 9.06
N VAL A 758 -12.24 21.04 10.19
CA VAL A 758 -12.81 20.72 11.51
C VAL A 758 -13.98 21.66 11.80
N GLN A 759 -15.13 21.09 12.17
CA GLN A 759 -16.37 21.82 12.44
C GLN A 759 -17.10 21.29 13.68
N GLU A 760 -17.93 22.15 14.28
CA GLU A 760 -18.76 21.77 15.43
C GLU A 760 -20.03 21.02 14.99
N ALA A 761 -20.62 21.37 13.84
CA ALA A 761 -21.82 20.72 13.29
C ALA A 761 -21.93 20.90 11.77
N VAL A 762 -22.83 20.12 11.14
CA VAL A 762 -23.30 20.39 9.77
C VAL A 762 -24.34 21.52 9.81
N THR A 763 -24.18 22.54 8.97
CA THR A 763 -25.02 23.75 8.94
C THR A 763 -25.25 24.27 7.51
N GLU A 764 -26.09 25.30 7.36
CA GLU A 764 -26.29 25.99 6.07
C GLU A 764 -24.99 26.57 5.51
N ALA A 765 -24.12 27.08 6.39
CA ALA A 765 -22.90 27.79 6.03
C ALA A 765 -21.79 26.87 5.48
N ASN A 766 -21.75 25.60 5.90
CA ASN A 766 -20.75 24.62 5.46
C ASN A 766 -21.30 23.56 4.49
N GLN A 767 -22.57 23.66 4.11
CA GLN A 767 -23.20 22.76 3.13
C GLN A 767 -22.40 22.68 1.82
N GLY A 768 -22.20 21.45 1.34
CA GLY A 768 -21.42 21.08 0.18
C GLY A 768 -19.91 20.92 0.45
N GLN A 769 -19.41 21.35 1.61
CA GLN A 769 -17.99 21.24 1.96
C GLN A 769 -17.65 19.90 2.61
N PHE A 770 -16.41 19.45 2.40
CA PHE A 770 -15.82 18.34 3.14
C PHE A 770 -15.36 18.81 4.53
N ILE A 771 -15.86 18.18 5.59
CA ILE A 771 -15.64 18.57 6.99
C ILE A 771 -15.36 17.38 7.90
N THR A 772 -14.77 17.62 9.07
CA THR A 772 -14.59 16.63 10.15
C THR A 772 -15.34 17.05 11.40
N LEU A 773 -16.12 16.14 11.99
CA LEU A 773 -16.67 16.27 13.34
C LEU A 773 -15.82 15.41 14.29
N THR A 774 -15.20 16.07 15.28
CA THR A 774 -14.26 15.44 16.23
C THR A 774 -14.91 15.04 17.56
N ASN A 775 -14.45 13.94 18.15
CA ASN A 775 -14.88 13.38 19.44
C ASN A 775 -16.42 13.29 19.56
N VAL A 776 -17.03 12.61 18.58
CA VAL A 776 -18.47 12.37 18.54
C VAL A 776 -18.80 10.90 18.79
N GLU A 777 -19.90 10.66 19.51
CA GLU A 777 -20.34 9.33 19.92
C GLU A 777 -21.40 8.78 18.94
N VAL A 778 -21.19 7.56 18.44
CA VAL A 778 -22.08 6.87 17.50
C VAL A 778 -23.34 6.36 18.22
N GLN A 779 -24.52 6.74 17.76
CA GLN A 779 -25.81 6.32 18.31
C GLN A 779 -26.85 6.02 17.21
N ASP A 780 -27.88 5.24 17.51
CA ASP A 780 -29.05 5.00 16.63
C ASP A 780 -28.74 4.52 15.19
N VAL A 781 -27.82 3.57 15.02
CA VAL A 781 -27.49 3.01 13.68
C VAL A 781 -28.65 2.17 13.14
N VAL A 782 -29.20 2.58 11.99
CA VAL A 782 -30.37 1.97 11.35
C VAL A 782 -30.21 1.91 9.83
N ALA A 783 -30.74 0.85 9.21
CA ALA A 783 -30.79 0.74 7.75
C ALA A 783 -31.65 1.85 7.12
N ALA A 784 -31.24 2.33 5.94
CA ALA A 784 -31.87 3.43 5.23
C ALA A 784 -32.13 3.07 3.75
N THR A 785 -32.96 3.86 3.06
CA THR A 785 -33.21 3.68 1.62
C THR A 785 -32.25 4.54 0.77
N PRO A 786 -31.82 4.11 -0.43
CA PRO A 786 -32.05 2.79 -1.03
C PRO A 786 -31.28 1.68 -0.30
N THR A 787 -31.67 0.42 -0.54
CA THR A 787 -31.07 -0.77 0.09
C THR A 787 -29.53 -0.74 0.04
N GLY A 788 -28.89 -1.07 1.16
CA GLY A 788 -27.44 -0.97 1.35
C GLY A 788 -27.00 0.32 2.04
N SER A 789 -27.79 1.39 1.97
CA SER A 789 -27.54 2.62 2.75
C SER A 789 -27.91 2.43 4.23
N PHE A 790 -27.27 3.19 5.12
CA PHE A 790 -27.64 3.26 6.54
C PHE A 790 -27.39 4.66 7.11
N GLU A 791 -28.09 4.96 8.20
CA GLU A 791 -28.11 6.26 8.86
C GLU A 791 -27.92 6.09 10.36
N PHE A 792 -27.26 7.06 11.00
CA PHE A 792 -27.05 7.07 12.44
C PHE A 792 -26.94 8.51 12.95
N ASN A 793 -26.94 8.68 14.27
CA ASN A 793 -26.66 9.95 14.93
C ASN A 793 -25.21 9.94 15.43
N VAL A 794 -24.53 11.08 15.32
CA VAL A 794 -23.29 11.34 16.07
C VAL A 794 -23.53 12.45 17.07
N VAL A 795 -23.12 12.24 18.32
CA VAL A 795 -23.48 13.10 19.47
C VAL A 795 -22.22 13.65 20.14
N ARG A 796 -22.16 14.98 20.33
CA ARG A 796 -21.06 15.65 21.05
C ARG A 796 -21.30 15.61 22.57
N GLU A 797 -20.26 15.93 23.34
CA GLU A 797 -20.33 16.01 24.81
C GLU A 797 -21.33 17.05 25.35
N ASP A 798 -21.67 18.07 24.56
CA ASP A 798 -22.71 19.06 24.90
C ASP A 798 -24.15 18.57 24.61
N GLY A 799 -24.31 17.36 24.06
CA GLY A 799 -25.58 16.77 23.66
C GLY A 799 -26.10 17.24 22.29
N SER A 800 -25.34 18.05 21.55
CA SER A 800 -25.67 18.35 20.15
C SER A 800 -25.49 17.10 19.27
N SER A 801 -26.36 16.93 18.28
CA SER A 801 -26.39 15.75 17.42
C SER A 801 -26.43 16.12 15.94
N THR A 802 -25.68 15.38 15.13
CA THR A 802 -25.71 15.45 13.66
C THR A 802 -26.12 14.09 13.08
N ARG A 803 -27.03 14.08 12.11
CA ARG A 803 -27.36 12.89 11.32
C ARG A 803 -26.18 12.53 10.42
N VAL A 804 -25.80 11.27 10.37
CA VAL A 804 -24.79 10.75 9.43
C VAL A 804 -25.45 9.73 8.53
N ARG A 805 -25.05 9.71 7.26
CA ARG A 805 -25.57 8.79 6.25
C ARG A 805 -24.44 8.24 5.39
N PHE A 806 -24.24 6.92 5.44
CA PHE A 806 -23.53 6.20 4.39
C PHE A 806 -24.54 5.83 3.30
N ASP A 807 -24.20 6.13 2.05
CA ASP A 807 -24.96 5.64 0.90
C ASP A 807 -24.40 4.27 0.48
N GLY A 808 -25.25 3.29 0.17
CA GLY A 808 -24.81 1.93 -0.14
C GLY A 808 -23.86 1.84 -1.35
N ARG A 809 -23.85 2.86 -2.21
CA ARG A 809 -22.90 2.99 -3.34
C ARG A 809 -21.48 3.40 -2.93
N THR A 810 -21.23 3.69 -1.65
CA THR A 810 -19.88 3.83 -1.09
C THR A 810 -19.18 2.47 -0.85
N GLY A 811 -19.90 1.35 -1.00
CA GLY A 811 -19.40 0.01 -0.65
C GLY A 811 -19.37 -0.28 0.85
N VAL A 812 -19.55 0.73 1.70
CA VAL A 812 -19.59 0.56 3.16
C VAL A 812 -20.91 -0.06 3.58
N THR A 813 -20.87 -1.26 4.17
CA THR A 813 -22.06 -1.94 4.70
C THR A 813 -22.32 -1.56 6.17
N MET A 814 -23.57 -1.65 6.61
CA MET A 814 -23.95 -1.40 8.01
C MET A 814 -23.26 -2.41 8.95
N ASP A 815 -23.10 -3.66 8.53
CA ASP A 815 -22.47 -4.70 9.35
C ASP A 815 -20.96 -4.45 9.51
N ALA A 816 -20.25 -4.11 8.43
CA ALA A 816 -18.83 -3.73 8.51
C ALA A 816 -18.61 -2.48 9.36
N PHE A 817 -19.50 -1.48 9.26
CA PHE A 817 -19.44 -0.28 10.11
C PHE A 817 -19.72 -0.61 11.58
N THR A 818 -20.78 -1.36 11.89
CA THR A 818 -21.17 -1.64 13.29
C THR A 818 -20.25 -2.65 13.98
N ALA A 819 -19.56 -3.52 13.23
CA ALA A 819 -18.52 -4.39 13.77
C ALA A 819 -17.29 -3.61 14.29
N LEU A 820 -16.91 -2.52 13.62
CA LEU A 820 -15.78 -1.66 14.02
C LEU A 820 -16.20 -0.51 14.95
N TYR A 821 -17.40 0.04 14.74
CA TYR A 821 -17.93 1.23 15.42
C TYR A 821 -19.32 0.94 16.01
N PRO A 822 -19.43 0.05 17.02
CA PRO A 822 -20.69 -0.20 17.70
C PRO A 822 -21.21 1.07 18.39
N ALA A 823 -22.52 1.11 18.67
CA ALA A 823 -23.12 2.26 19.35
C ALA A 823 -22.48 2.51 20.73
N GLY A 824 -22.17 3.77 21.02
CA GLY A 824 -21.36 4.21 22.17
C GLY A 824 -19.88 4.44 21.84
N THR A 825 -19.38 3.98 20.68
CA THR A 825 -18.01 4.27 20.24
C THR A 825 -17.84 5.76 19.90
N ARG A 826 -16.74 6.35 20.38
CA ARG A 826 -16.34 7.71 20.00
C ARG A 826 -15.45 7.67 18.78
N VAL A 827 -15.66 8.60 17.86
CA VAL A 827 -14.96 8.69 16.58
C VAL A 827 -14.64 10.15 16.23
N ASP A 828 -13.61 10.33 15.41
CA ASP A 828 -13.51 11.50 14.53
C ASP A 828 -14.04 11.08 13.16
N ILE A 829 -15.04 11.80 12.63
CA ILE A 829 -15.74 11.42 11.41
C ILE A 829 -15.73 12.53 10.37
N SER A 830 -15.26 12.20 9.16
CA SER A 830 -15.17 13.10 8.02
C SER A 830 -16.21 12.78 6.96
N GLY A 831 -16.70 13.80 6.26
CA GLY A 831 -17.70 13.63 5.21
C GLY A 831 -18.14 14.93 4.58
N ILE A 832 -18.96 14.84 3.53
CA ILE A 832 -19.57 16.01 2.91
C ILE A 832 -20.74 16.49 3.77
N ALA A 833 -20.70 17.75 4.20
CA ALA A 833 -21.83 18.43 4.81
C ALA A 833 -22.96 18.59 3.78
N SER A 834 -24.17 18.12 4.08
CA SER A 834 -25.30 18.09 3.14
C SER A 834 -26.62 18.35 3.87
N VAL A 835 -27.70 18.53 3.11
CA VAL A 835 -29.05 18.64 3.63
C VAL A 835 -29.99 17.80 2.77
N PHE A 836 -30.90 17.06 3.41
CA PHE A 836 -31.93 16.31 2.70
C PHE A 836 -33.29 16.54 3.34
N ARG A 837 -34.21 17.11 2.55
CA ARG A 837 -35.59 17.48 2.94
C ARG A 837 -35.65 18.30 4.23
N GLY A 838 -34.69 19.22 4.38
CA GLY A 838 -34.55 20.11 5.55
C GLY A 838 -33.80 19.51 6.74
N THR A 839 -33.27 18.28 6.63
CA THR A 839 -32.41 17.67 7.67
C THR A 839 -30.94 17.81 7.28
N TYR A 840 -30.15 18.52 8.07
CA TYR A 840 -28.69 18.58 7.90
C TYR A 840 -28.06 17.24 8.26
N GLN A 841 -27.14 16.76 7.42
CA GLN A 841 -26.51 15.46 7.55
C GLN A 841 -25.06 15.47 7.04
N LEU A 842 -24.21 14.65 7.64
CA LEU A 842 -22.86 14.34 7.14
C LEU A 842 -22.93 13.11 6.23
N LYS A 843 -22.26 13.15 5.08
CA LYS A 843 -22.16 12.04 4.12
C LYS A 843 -20.69 11.60 3.97
N PRO A 844 -20.20 10.68 4.82
CA PRO A 844 -18.87 10.09 4.66
C PRO A 844 -18.75 9.33 3.33
N LEU A 845 -17.55 9.30 2.78
CA LEU A 845 -17.29 8.73 1.44
C LEU A 845 -16.73 7.30 1.48
N ALA A 846 -16.17 6.87 2.62
CA ALA A 846 -15.51 5.58 2.82
C ALA A 846 -15.37 5.28 4.31
N LEU A 847 -15.13 4.02 4.68
CA LEU A 847 -14.97 3.58 6.07
C LEU A 847 -13.74 4.23 6.74
N ALA A 848 -12.66 4.47 5.97
CA ALA A 848 -11.46 5.17 6.42
C ALA A 848 -11.68 6.65 6.83
N HIS A 849 -12.84 7.23 6.52
CA HIS A 849 -13.23 8.57 7.02
C HIS A 849 -13.82 8.53 8.43
N VAL A 850 -13.90 7.35 9.06
CA VAL A 850 -14.28 7.15 10.45
C VAL A 850 -13.03 6.66 11.17
N VAL A 851 -12.45 7.50 12.02
CA VAL A 851 -11.29 7.14 12.84
C VAL A 851 -11.80 6.86 14.25
N PRO A 852 -11.58 5.66 14.82
CA PRO A 852 -11.95 5.42 16.20
C PRO A 852 -11.15 6.33 17.10
N ARG A 853 -11.82 7.04 18.02
CA ARG A 853 -11.18 7.61 19.21
C ARG A 853 -11.04 6.48 20.21
N THR A 854 -10.17 5.51 19.90
CA THR A 854 -9.64 4.66 20.96
C THR A 854 -8.93 5.57 21.95
N VAL A 855 -9.22 5.38 23.23
CA VAL A 855 -8.23 5.71 24.27
C VAL A 855 -7.22 4.57 24.19
N GLU A 856 -6.33 4.63 23.19
CA GLU A 856 -5.16 3.78 23.18
C GLU A 856 -4.47 3.98 24.53
N ALA A 857 -4.12 2.88 25.20
CA ALA A 857 -3.03 2.96 26.14
C ALA A 857 -1.79 3.20 25.27
N ASP A 858 -1.31 4.45 25.27
CA ASP A 858 -0.03 4.79 24.69
C ASP A 858 1.04 3.85 25.26
N LEU A 859 1.79 3.18 24.38
CA LEU A 859 2.88 2.25 24.69
C LEU A 859 4.24 2.77 24.16
N THR A 860 4.26 3.99 23.61
CA THR A 860 5.42 4.60 22.96
C THR A 860 6.07 5.60 23.90
N ALA A 861 7.27 5.26 24.40
CA ALA A 861 8.01 6.17 25.26
C ALA A 861 8.50 7.43 24.50
N PRO A 862 8.49 8.63 25.14
CA PRO A 862 8.98 9.86 24.54
C PRO A 862 10.44 9.81 24.09
N VAL A 863 10.83 10.74 23.21
CA VAL A 863 12.21 10.89 22.77
C VAL A 863 12.78 12.22 23.28
N THR A 864 13.80 12.16 24.14
CA THR A 864 14.54 13.37 24.56
C THR A 864 15.82 13.60 23.75
N GLU A 865 16.02 14.82 23.26
CA GLU A 865 17.28 15.32 22.75
C GLU A 865 17.96 16.30 23.73
N SER A 866 19.28 16.43 23.64
CA SER A 866 20.08 17.34 24.46
C SER A 866 20.80 18.40 23.63
N ASN A 867 20.64 19.67 24.00
CA ASN A 867 21.37 20.80 23.43
C ASN A 867 22.42 21.30 24.43
N ILE A 868 23.69 21.34 24.01
CA ILE A 868 24.83 21.60 24.89
C ILE A 868 25.54 22.88 24.43
N THR A 869 25.52 23.91 25.29
CA THR A 869 26.37 25.10 25.13
C THR A 869 27.72 24.81 25.77
N GLY A 870 28.58 24.13 25.01
CA GLY A 870 29.89 23.63 25.43
C GLY A 870 30.40 22.57 24.45
N ILE A 871 31.38 21.78 24.88
CA ILE A 871 31.91 20.63 24.15
C ILE A 871 31.67 19.36 24.98
N GLU A 872 31.06 18.36 24.37
CA GLU A 872 30.87 17.03 24.97
C GLU A 872 32.02 16.08 24.60
N GLY A 873 32.40 15.22 25.54
CA GLY A 873 33.27 14.07 25.34
C GLY A 873 34.15 13.78 26.55
N ALA A 874 34.46 12.50 26.79
CA ALA A 874 35.24 12.07 27.94
C ALA A 874 36.69 12.62 27.97
N ASP A 875 37.27 12.92 26.81
CA ASP A 875 38.66 13.38 26.64
C ASP A 875 38.82 14.88 26.34
N VAL A 876 37.72 15.65 26.29
CA VAL A 876 37.72 17.10 26.04
C VAL A 876 37.31 17.88 27.29
N TYR A 877 37.76 19.13 27.40
CA TYR A 877 37.56 19.97 28.58
C TYR A 877 37.05 21.36 28.18
N ASN A 878 36.11 21.89 28.96
CA ASN A 878 35.54 23.21 28.77
C ASN A 878 36.21 24.22 29.71
N GLN A 879 36.80 25.27 29.13
CA GLN A 879 37.41 26.41 29.84
C GLN A 879 36.39 27.41 30.41
N THR A 880 35.10 27.12 30.29
CA THR A 880 33.98 27.92 30.79
C THR A 880 32.93 26.99 31.39
N GLU A 881 31.94 27.55 32.08
CA GLU A 881 30.74 26.79 32.44
C GLU A 881 30.03 26.27 31.19
N VAL A 882 29.37 25.12 31.33
CA VAL A 882 28.59 24.45 30.28
C VAL A 882 27.13 24.47 30.65
N THR A 883 26.25 24.78 29.70
CA THR A 883 24.80 24.68 29.90
C THR A 883 24.25 23.52 29.08
N VAL A 884 23.48 22.63 29.71
CA VAL A 884 22.78 21.52 29.05
C VAL A 884 21.28 21.77 29.16
N ALA A 885 20.59 21.76 28.01
CA ALA A 885 19.13 21.81 27.93
C ALA A 885 18.60 20.53 27.30
N PHE A 886 17.42 20.10 27.74
CA PHE A 886 16.73 18.92 27.22
C PHE A 886 15.42 19.33 26.55
N TYR A 887 15.12 18.69 25.43
CA TYR A 887 13.89 18.88 24.66
C TYR A 887 13.31 17.49 24.44
N ALA A 888 12.11 17.24 24.94
CA ALA A 888 11.45 15.95 24.82
C ALA A 888 10.16 16.12 24.03
N GLU A 889 9.97 15.25 23.04
CA GLU A 889 8.78 15.19 22.20
C GLU A 889 8.20 13.78 22.26
N ASP A 890 6.88 13.71 22.16
CA ASP A 890 6.09 12.49 22.19
C ASP A 890 5.15 12.50 20.98
N GLU A 891 5.71 12.23 19.81
CA GLU A 891 5.03 12.38 18.51
C GLU A 891 4.15 11.15 18.24
N GLY A 892 2.88 11.25 18.66
CA GLY A 892 1.86 10.21 18.48
C GLY A 892 1.40 9.52 19.77
N GLY A 893 2.08 9.77 20.90
CA GLY A 893 1.73 9.23 22.21
C GLY A 893 0.72 10.08 23.02
N SER A 894 0.70 9.84 24.33
CA SER A 894 -0.24 10.45 25.30
C SER A 894 0.13 11.86 25.75
N GLY A 895 1.29 12.36 25.32
CA GLY A 895 1.90 13.61 25.70
C GLY A 895 2.92 13.44 26.83
N LEU A 896 3.91 14.34 26.88
CA LEU A 896 4.95 14.35 27.90
C LEU A 896 4.37 14.59 29.32
N ASP A 897 4.78 13.78 30.31
CA ASP A 897 4.59 14.07 31.74
C ASP A 897 5.80 14.81 32.30
N ARG A 898 6.98 14.22 32.21
CA ARG A 898 8.20 14.80 32.78
C ARG A 898 9.47 14.33 32.10
N THR A 899 10.43 15.23 32.01
CA THR A 899 11.85 14.93 31.75
C THR A 899 12.60 14.90 33.08
N GLU A 900 13.51 13.97 33.25
CA GLU A 900 14.35 13.82 34.45
C GLU A 900 15.83 13.67 34.05
N TYR A 901 16.72 14.16 34.89
CA TYR A 901 18.16 13.96 34.75
C TYR A 901 18.81 13.62 36.09
N ARG A 902 19.96 12.95 36.07
CA ARG A 902 20.84 12.76 37.23
C ARG A 902 22.28 13.06 36.86
N VAL A 903 23.08 13.49 37.84
CA VAL A 903 24.48 13.82 37.66
C VAL A 903 25.34 12.88 38.51
N ASN A 904 26.37 12.29 37.91
CA ASN A 904 27.33 11.39 38.54
C ASN A 904 26.69 10.21 39.30
N GLY A 905 25.61 9.64 38.74
CA GLY A 905 24.89 8.50 39.33
C GLY A 905 24.08 8.85 40.60
N GLY A 906 23.79 10.13 40.83
CA GLY A 906 22.93 10.58 41.94
C GLY A 906 21.43 10.28 41.74
N GLU A 907 20.60 10.89 42.57
CA GLU A 907 19.13 10.79 42.45
C GLU A 907 18.63 11.47 41.17
N TRP A 908 17.57 10.90 40.57
CA TRP A 908 16.85 11.53 39.46
C TRP A 908 16.16 12.81 39.92
N THR A 909 16.33 13.87 39.13
CA THR A 909 15.83 15.22 39.38
C THR A 909 15.01 15.67 38.17
N SER A 910 13.78 16.13 38.39
CA SER A 910 12.93 16.64 37.30
C SER A 910 13.57 17.88 36.63
N TYR A 911 13.56 17.89 35.31
CA TYR A 911 14.08 18.97 34.50
C TYR A 911 13.05 20.10 34.38
N ALA A 912 13.41 21.30 34.86
CA ALA A 912 12.57 22.50 34.80
C ALA A 912 13.30 23.71 34.19
N ASP A 913 14.62 23.78 34.36
CA ASP A 913 15.50 24.82 33.83
C ASP A 913 16.80 24.17 33.31
N PRO A 914 17.50 24.76 32.33
CA PRO A 914 18.80 24.26 31.85
C PRO A 914 19.83 24.02 32.96
N LEU A 915 20.49 22.85 32.92
CA LEU A 915 21.52 22.46 33.86
C LEU A 915 22.82 23.22 33.57
N VAL A 916 23.24 24.07 34.51
CA VAL A 916 24.49 24.83 34.40
C VAL A 916 25.60 24.16 35.22
N LEU A 917 26.61 23.64 34.55
CA LEU A 917 27.83 23.09 35.14
C LEU A 917 28.86 24.20 35.36
N SER A 918 28.75 24.91 36.48
CA SER A 918 29.59 26.07 36.85
C SER A 918 30.73 25.74 37.83
N ALA A 919 31.01 24.47 38.09
CA ALA A 919 32.08 24.00 38.97
C ALA A 919 33.05 23.09 38.21
N ASP A 920 34.33 23.12 38.57
CA ASP A 920 35.35 22.33 37.88
C ASP A 920 35.24 20.87 38.30
N GLY A 921 35.27 19.95 37.34
CA GLY A 921 35.04 18.53 37.57
C GLY A 921 34.72 17.74 36.30
N LYS A 922 34.52 16.44 36.49
CA LYS A 922 34.06 15.51 35.46
C LYS A 922 32.63 15.11 35.77
N TYR A 923 31.76 15.18 34.77
CA TYR A 923 30.33 14.98 34.91
C TYR A 923 29.85 13.93 33.90
N THR A 924 29.25 12.86 34.41
CA THR A 924 28.34 12.01 33.65
C THR A 924 26.93 12.49 33.95
N ILE A 925 26.21 12.97 32.94
CA ILE A 925 24.79 13.35 33.07
C ILE A 925 23.98 12.26 32.38
N GLU A 926 23.05 11.65 33.10
CA GLU A 926 22.07 10.73 32.52
C GLU A 926 20.71 11.44 32.46
N TYR A 927 19.94 11.24 31.39
CA TYR A 927 18.63 11.87 31.18
C TYR A 927 17.64 10.92 30.52
N ARG A 928 16.35 11.12 30.81
CA ARG A 928 15.20 10.35 30.31
C ARG A 928 13.90 11.16 30.41
N SER A 929 12.87 10.75 29.68
CA SER A 929 11.51 11.28 29.81
C SER A 929 10.46 10.19 30.00
N VAL A 930 9.30 10.61 30.52
CA VAL A 930 8.12 9.79 30.76
C VAL A 930 6.88 10.53 30.23
N ASP A 931 5.97 9.81 29.57
CA ASP A 931 4.67 10.32 29.08
C ASP A 931 3.56 10.25 30.15
N GLN A 932 2.35 10.70 29.79
CA GLN A 932 1.15 10.69 30.64
C GLN A 932 0.56 9.29 30.86
N ALA A 933 0.85 8.31 29.99
CA ALA A 933 0.47 6.90 30.15
C ALA A 933 1.43 6.12 31.05
N GLY A 934 2.66 6.62 31.24
CA GLY A 934 3.70 6.09 32.10
C GLY A 934 4.83 5.34 31.39
N ASN A 935 4.98 5.40 30.06
CA ASN A 935 6.13 4.79 29.40
C ASN A 935 7.38 5.63 29.60
N GLU A 936 8.51 4.98 29.88
CA GLU A 936 9.79 5.62 30.20
C GLU A 936 10.82 5.31 29.12
N GLU A 937 11.51 6.33 28.59
CA GLU A 937 12.56 6.13 27.60
C GLU A 937 13.84 5.53 28.23
N ALA A 938 14.60 4.75 27.46
CA ALA A 938 15.89 4.25 27.90
C ALA A 938 16.88 5.41 28.16
N SER A 939 17.42 5.50 29.37
CA SER A 939 18.27 6.62 29.80
C SER A 939 19.50 6.83 28.90
N LYS A 940 19.63 8.05 28.38
CA LYS A 940 20.78 8.51 27.57
C LYS A 940 21.85 9.13 28.48
N SER A 941 23.11 9.16 28.03
CA SER A 941 24.25 9.60 28.83
C SER A 941 25.14 10.61 28.09
N LEU A 942 25.49 11.71 28.76
CA LEU A 942 26.43 12.74 28.30
C LEU A 942 27.69 12.75 29.16
N HIS A 943 28.84 13.07 28.55
CA HIS A 943 30.11 13.24 29.28
C HIS A 943 30.65 14.66 29.13
N ILE A 944 30.62 15.45 30.21
CA ILE A 944 31.10 16.83 30.23
C ILE A 944 32.25 16.95 31.24
N ASN A 945 33.42 17.44 30.80
CA ASN A 945 34.45 17.91 31.72
C ASN A 945 34.50 19.44 31.70
N VAL A 946 34.53 20.05 32.88
CA VAL A 946 34.75 21.50 33.07
C VAL A 946 36.03 21.66 33.86
N ASP A 947 36.96 22.43 33.33
CA ASP A 947 38.17 22.84 34.02
C ASP A 947 38.46 24.28 33.62
N ARG A 948 38.65 25.16 34.60
CA ARG A 948 38.85 26.61 34.39
C ARG A 948 40.08 27.13 35.14
N GLN A 949 40.88 26.25 35.73
CA GLN A 949 42.00 26.62 36.59
C GLN A 949 43.32 26.33 35.89
N ALA A 950 44.29 27.24 36.07
CA ALA A 950 45.64 27.01 35.58
C ALA A 950 46.40 26.06 36.51
N PRO A 951 47.31 25.21 35.98
CA PRO A 951 48.02 24.23 36.78
C PRO A 951 48.91 24.88 37.84
N GLU A 952 48.94 24.32 39.03
CA GLU A 952 49.83 24.76 40.11
C GLU A 952 51.26 24.25 39.87
N VAL A 953 52.25 25.15 39.98
CA VAL A 953 53.67 24.80 39.91
C VAL A 953 54.31 25.05 41.27
N THR A 954 54.80 24.00 41.91
CA THR A 954 55.41 24.06 43.24
C THR A 954 56.91 23.76 43.20
N PHE A 955 57.66 24.42 44.09
CA PHE A 955 59.09 24.21 44.32
C PHE A 955 59.28 23.61 45.71
N SER A 956 60.02 22.50 45.81
CA SER A 956 60.27 21.82 47.09
C SER A 956 61.72 21.39 47.21
N GLY A 957 62.32 21.62 48.38
CA GLY A 957 63.74 21.36 48.67
C GLY A 957 64.55 22.64 48.94
N ASP A 958 65.86 22.50 49.06
CA ASP A 958 66.73 23.62 49.45
C ASP A 958 66.99 24.57 48.26
N SER A 959 66.71 25.87 48.45
CA SER A 959 67.03 26.91 47.46
C SER A 959 68.51 27.32 47.45
N GLN A 960 69.40 26.52 48.04
CA GLN A 960 70.85 26.72 48.01
C GLN A 960 71.55 25.40 47.67
N VAL A 961 72.57 25.48 46.81
CA VAL A 961 73.33 24.30 46.36
C VAL A 961 74.83 24.62 46.33
N LEU A 962 75.66 23.70 46.82
CA LEU A 962 77.10 23.81 46.62
C LEU A 962 77.44 23.56 45.15
N GLN A 963 78.30 24.38 44.56
CA GLN A 963 78.76 24.27 43.18
C GLN A 963 79.41 22.91 42.85
N VAL A 964 79.92 22.20 43.87
CA VAL A 964 80.48 20.84 43.74
C VAL A 964 79.45 19.72 43.81
N ALA A 965 78.18 20.03 44.14
CA ALA A 965 77.11 19.04 44.19
C ALA A 965 76.83 18.45 42.80
N SER A 966 76.45 17.17 42.77
CA SER A 966 76.17 16.45 41.51
C SER A 966 74.84 16.85 40.86
N ASN A 967 73.91 17.39 41.64
CA ASN A 967 72.57 17.82 41.23
C ASN A 967 72.09 18.95 42.16
N VAL A 968 70.99 19.62 41.77
CA VAL A 968 70.27 20.53 42.67
C VAL A 968 69.48 19.77 43.75
N PRO A 969 69.38 20.27 44.99
CA PRO A 969 68.66 19.63 46.10
C PRO A 969 67.17 20.04 46.15
N PHE A 970 66.59 20.40 45.01
CA PHE A 970 65.19 20.79 44.87
C PHE A 970 64.53 20.09 43.67
N SER A 971 63.20 20.04 43.73
CA SER A 971 62.32 19.49 42.70
C SER A 971 61.23 20.49 42.35
N ILE A 972 60.74 20.41 41.11
CA ILE A 972 59.53 21.08 40.66
C ILE A 972 58.46 20.01 40.49
N ALA A 973 57.26 20.26 41.01
CA ALA A 973 56.07 19.48 40.69
C ALA A 973 55.03 20.38 40.03
N VAL A 974 54.37 19.85 39.00
CA VAL A 974 53.21 20.48 38.37
C VAL A 974 51.99 19.64 38.74
N HIS A 975 50.97 20.27 39.29
CA HIS A 975 49.73 19.63 39.70
C HIS A 975 48.56 20.33 39.02
N ASP A 976 47.64 19.55 38.48
CA ASP A 976 46.29 20.02 38.18
C ASP A 976 45.29 18.97 38.67
N ALA A 977 44.14 19.44 39.15
CA ALA A 977 43.16 18.62 39.85
C ALA A 977 42.11 17.95 38.95
N VAL A 978 41.89 18.43 37.72
CA VAL A 978 40.76 18.01 36.88
C VAL A 978 41.19 17.49 35.51
N SER A 979 41.97 18.27 34.76
CA SER A 979 42.46 17.90 33.43
C SER A 979 43.87 17.29 33.47
N GLY A 980 44.65 17.61 34.50
CA GLY A 980 45.99 17.10 34.73
C GLY A 980 47.07 17.82 33.91
N PRO A 981 48.35 17.76 34.33
CA PRO A 981 49.44 18.43 33.63
C PRO A 981 49.74 17.78 32.27
N LYS A 982 49.72 18.58 31.20
CA LYS A 982 50.01 18.14 29.82
C LYS A 982 51.45 18.42 29.40
N SER A 983 52.02 19.55 29.81
CA SER A 983 53.42 19.89 29.52
C SER A 983 54.02 20.87 30.51
N ALA A 984 55.36 20.88 30.60
CA ALA A 984 56.11 21.88 31.36
C ALA A 984 57.40 22.26 30.61
N ALA A 985 57.59 23.55 30.38
CA ALA A 985 58.78 24.13 29.76
C ALA A 985 59.62 24.88 30.81
N TYR A 986 60.92 24.64 30.83
CA TYR A 986 61.84 25.17 31.84
C TYR A 986 62.85 26.11 31.20
N ARG A 987 63.16 27.24 31.86
CA ARG A 987 64.27 28.14 31.49
C ARG A 987 65.13 28.48 32.70
N LEU A 988 66.43 28.25 32.59
CA LEU A 988 67.44 28.64 33.57
C LEU A 988 68.19 29.87 33.05
N ASP A 989 68.11 30.99 33.77
CA ASP A 989 68.65 32.29 33.35
C ASP A 989 68.29 32.61 31.88
N ASP A 990 67.00 32.49 31.59
CA ASP A 990 66.36 32.66 30.28
C ASP A 990 66.77 31.65 29.18
N ARG A 991 67.72 30.73 29.43
CA ARG A 991 68.07 29.59 28.56
C ARG A 991 67.12 28.41 28.77
N SER A 992 66.48 27.92 27.72
CA SER A 992 65.66 26.70 27.77
C SER A 992 66.46 25.47 28.18
N ILE A 993 65.86 24.64 29.05
CA ILE A 993 66.38 23.35 29.53
C ILE A 993 65.28 22.28 29.49
N ALA A 994 65.66 21.00 29.44
CA ALA A 994 64.71 19.89 29.43
C ALA A 994 64.01 19.65 30.79
N GLY A 995 64.60 20.14 31.90
CA GLY A 995 64.08 20.03 33.25
C GLY A 995 65.17 20.22 34.30
N VAL A 996 64.81 20.17 35.59
CA VAL A 996 65.75 20.43 36.70
C VAL A 996 66.96 19.49 36.75
N ALA A 997 66.85 18.29 36.19
CA ALA A 997 67.96 17.34 36.07
C ALA A 997 69.09 17.79 35.12
N GLU A 998 68.83 18.75 34.22
CA GLU A 998 69.87 19.38 33.37
C GLU A 998 70.68 20.43 34.15
N ILE A 999 70.22 20.86 35.33
CA ILE A 999 70.90 21.87 36.14
C ILE A 999 72.10 21.22 36.85
N VAL A 1000 73.26 21.30 36.22
CA VAL A 1000 74.54 20.86 36.80
C VAL A 1000 75.17 22.03 37.59
N PRO A 1001 75.21 22.01 38.94
CA PRO A 1001 75.69 23.14 39.75
C PRO A 1001 77.12 23.58 39.39
N PHE A 1002 77.99 22.62 39.08
CA PHE A 1002 79.38 22.84 38.67
C PHE A 1002 79.53 23.66 37.37
N SER A 1003 78.49 23.71 36.52
CA SER A 1003 78.50 24.53 35.30
C SER A 1003 78.09 25.98 35.53
N LEU A 1004 77.56 26.30 36.71
CA LEU A 1004 77.02 27.60 37.07
C LEU A 1004 78.01 28.42 37.89
N ALA A 1005 77.96 29.74 37.71
CA ALA A 1005 78.72 30.68 38.51
C ALA A 1005 78.11 30.81 39.91
N VAL A 1006 78.93 31.01 40.94
CA VAL A 1006 78.39 31.32 42.27
C VAL A 1006 77.59 32.62 42.23
N GLY A 1007 76.37 32.59 42.80
CA GLY A 1007 75.38 33.65 42.66
C GLY A 1007 73.93 33.13 42.73
N THR A 1008 72.98 34.04 42.54
CA THR A 1008 71.55 33.71 42.41
C THR A 1008 71.23 33.40 40.94
N HIS A 1009 70.51 32.32 40.71
CA HIS A 1009 70.02 31.87 39.41
C HIS A 1009 68.50 31.87 39.38
N LYS A 1010 67.91 32.14 38.21
CA LYS A 1010 66.46 32.17 38.00
C LYS A 1010 66.02 30.94 37.22
N LEU A 1011 65.04 30.21 37.74
CA LEU A 1011 64.36 29.11 37.05
C LEU A 1011 62.91 29.52 36.78
N THR A 1012 62.60 29.82 35.52
CA THR A 1012 61.22 30.06 35.05
C THR A 1012 60.62 28.73 34.58
N VAL A 1013 59.42 28.41 35.04
CA VAL A 1013 58.66 27.22 34.65
C VAL A 1013 57.33 27.66 34.08
N GLN A 1014 57.05 27.30 32.83
CA GLN A 1014 55.75 27.48 32.20
C GLN A 1014 55.08 26.11 32.05
N ALA A 1015 53.98 25.90 32.76
CA ALA A 1015 53.19 24.68 32.69
C ALA A 1015 51.91 24.90 31.86
N THR A 1016 51.42 23.80 31.27
CA THR A 1016 50.13 23.75 30.56
C THR A 1016 49.41 22.46 30.97
N ASP A 1017 48.13 22.57 31.30
CA ASP A 1017 47.25 21.44 31.64
C ASP A 1017 46.61 20.81 30.38
N ALA A 1018 45.74 19.82 30.55
CA ALA A 1018 45.07 19.20 29.41
C ALA A 1018 43.90 20.03 28.86
N ALA A 1019 43.29 20.89 29.68
CA ALA A 1019 42.27 21.86 29.28
C ALA A 1019 42.83 23.01 28.42
N GLY A 1020 44.14 23.27 28.48
CA GLY A 1020 44.86 24.28 27.71
C GLY A 1020 45.18 25.57 28.47
N HIS A 1021 44.93 25.68 29.79
CA HIS A 1021 45.39 26.85 30.55
C HIS A 1021 46.90 26.78 30.77
N THR A 1022 47.50 27.94 31.07
CA THR A 1022 48.93 28.02 31.33
C THR A 1022 49.24 28.80 32.60
N ALA A 1023 50.19 28.29 33.38
CA ALA A 1023 50.77 28.98 34.52
C ALA A 1023 52.26 29.22 34.26
N THR A 1024 52.77 30.42 34.58
CA THR A 1024 54.21 30.71 34.53
C THR A 1024 54.68 31.18 35.90
N VAL A 1025 55.61 30.45 36.50
CA VAL A 1025 56.14 30.73 37.84
C VAL A 1025 57.67 30.87 37.76
N GLU A 1026 58.22 31.84 38.48
CA GLU A 1026 59.67 32.06 38.59
C GLU A 1026 60.17 31.72 39.99
N PHE A 1027 61.16 30.84 40.07
CA PHE A 1027 61.87 30.50 41.29
C PHE A 1027 63.31 31.01 41.24
N THR A 1028 63.90 31.26 42.41
CA THR A 1028 65.32 31.60 42.52
C THR A 1028 66.03 30.63 43.46
N PHE A 1029 67.21 30.18 43.06
CA PHE A 1029 68.10 29.37 43.89
C PHE A 1029 69.51 29.94 43.84
N LYS A 1030 70.33 29.64 44.85
CA LYS A 1030 71.68 30.19 45.00
C LYS A 1030 72.73 29.10 44.88
N VAL A 1031 73.61 29.22 43.90
CA VAL A 1031 74.84 28.42 43.83
C VAL A 1031 75.87 29.04 44.77
N THR A 1032 76.45 28.22 45.64
CA THR A 1032 77.39 28.62 46.68
C THR A 1032 78.67 27.79 46.63
N ILE A 1033 79.74 28.31 47.21
CA ILE A 1033 81.00 27.60 47.40
C ILE A 1033 81.67 28.20 48.64
N ASP A 1034 82.45 27.38 49.35
CA ASP A 1034 83.22 27.80 50.51
C ASP A 1034 84.65 27.27 50.43
N ILE A 1035 85.48 27.63 51.41
CA ILE A 1035 86.88 27.22 51.46
C ILE A 1035 87.03 25.71 51.69
N ALA A 1036 86.07 25.05 52.34
CA ALA A 1036 86.15 23.64 52.65
C ALA A 1036 86.03 22.78 51.39
N HIS A 1037 85.23 23.20 50.40
CA HIS A 1037 84.95 22.43 49.17
C HIS A 1037 85.71 22.91 47.91
N LEU A 1038 86.66 23.83 48.04
CA LEU A 1038 87.46 24.33 46.90
C LEU A 1038 88.34 23.24 46.25
N ASP A 1039 88.73 22.22 47.01
CA ASP A 1039 89.50 21.08 46.55
C ASP A 1039 88.64 20.13 45.71
N GLU A 1040 87.41 19.85 46.15
CA GLU A 1040 86.42 19.14 45.35
C GLU A 1040 86.14 19.85 44.01
N LEU A 1041 86.11 21.19 43.99
CA LEU A 1041 85.98 21.98 42.77
C LEU A 1041 87.16 21.77 41.80
N VAL A 1042 88.39 21.70 42.33
CA VAL A 1042 89.59 21.41 41.51
C VAL A 1042 89.59 19.97 41.00
N ASP A 1043 89.16 18.99 41.81
CA ASP A 1043 89.06 17.60 41.40
C ASP A 1043 87.99 17.39 40.32
N LEU A 1044 86.83 18.06 40.43
CA LEU A 1044 85.81 18.12 39.38
C LEU A 1044 86.35 18.80 38.11
N GLY A 1045 87.10 19.89 38.26
CA GLY A 1045 87.80 20.54 37.15
C GLY A 1045 88.80 19.60 36.44
N GLN A 1046 89.52 18.77 37.20
CA GLN A 1046 90.43 17.77 36.66
C GLN A 1046 89.68 16.62 35.98
N LYS A 1047 88.63 16.09 36.61
CA LYS A 1047 87.78 15.01 36.08
C LYS A 1047 87.12 15.39 34.75
N ASN A 1048 86.68 16.63 34.62
CA ASN A 1048 86.07 17.19 33.40
C ASN A 1048 87.10 17.78 32.41
N GLY A 1049 88.41 17.57 32.63
CA GLY A 1049 89.46 17.96 31.68
C GLY A 1049 89.61 19.47 31.48
N TYR A 1050 89.37 20.29 32.51
CA TYR A 1050 89.65 21.72 32.48
C TYR A 1050 91.13 22.07 32.73
N PHE A 1051 91.94 21.11 33.18
CA PHE A 1051 93.39 21.25 33.29
C PHE A 1051 94.11 20.53 32.13
N LYS A 1052 95.00 21.24 31.44
CA LYS A 1052 95.83 20.67 30.36
C LYS A 1052 96.97 19.79 30.87
N THR A 1053 97.37 19.96 32.14
CA THR A 1053 98.42 19.17 32.80
C THR A 1053 98.00 18.83 34.22
N LYS A 1054 98.32 17.61 34.68
CA LYS A 1054 98.00 17.18 36.06
C LYS A 1054 98.72 18.01 37.13
N GLY A 1055 99.94 18.48 36.82
CA GLY A 1055 100.76 19.25 37.77
C GLY A 1055 100.14 20.58 38.22
N THR A 1056 99.36 21.25 37.36
CA THR A 1056 98.67 22.48 37.76
C THR A 1056 97.57 22.20 38.79
N ALA A 1057 96.74 21.17 38.56
CA ALA A 1057 95.72 20.78 39.52
C ALA A 1057 96.33 20.35 40.87
N THR A 1058 97.38 19.53 40.87
CA THR A 1058 98.12 19.17 42.09
C THR A 1058 98.69 20.39 42.84
N SER A 1059 99.18 21.40 42.11
CA SER A 1059 99.66 22.66 42.71
C SER A 1059 98.53 23.45 43.36
N LEU A 1060 97.38 23.57 42.70
CA LEU A 1060 96.20 24.22 43.31
C LEU A 1060 95.71 23.45 44.53
N GLN A 1061 95.66 22.11 44.50
CA GLN A 1061 95.27 21.31 45.67
C GLN A 1061 96.18 21.54 46.88
N ALA A 1062 97.50 21.63 46.67
CA ALA A 1062 98.42 21.96 47.76
C ALA A 1062 98.18 23.37 48.33
N GLN A 1063 97.83 24.35 47.49
CA GLN A 1063 97.48 25.71 47.93
C GLN A 1063 96.14 25.74 48.68
N ILE A 1064 95.12 25.02 48.20
CA ILE A 1064 93.81 24.92 48.85
C ILE A 1064 93.93 24.19 50.19
N THR A 1065 94.66 23.08 50.26
CA THR A 1065 95.00 22.37 51.51
C THR A 1065 95.66 23.32 52.54
N SER A 1066 96.50 24.25 52.07
CA SER A 1066 97.11 25.27 52.93
C SER A 1066 96.11 26.34 53.37
N LEU A 1067 95.19 26.75 52.49
CA LEU A 1067 94.11 27.72 52.75
C LEU A 1067 93.08 27.18 53.76
N GLN A 1068 92.61 25.95 53.60
CA GLN A 1068 91.71 25.26 54.54
C GLN A 1068 92.32 25.17 55.95
N LYS A 1069 93.65 25.00 56.06
CA LYS A 1069 94.38 24.93 57.34
C LYS A 1069 94.68 26.30 57.97
N ALA A 1070 94.27 27.41 57.36
CA ALA A 1070 94.55 28.76 57.86
C ALA A 1070 93.76 29.07 59.14
N LYS A 1071 94.48 29.43 60.22
CA LYS A 1071 93.90 29.60 61.56
C LYS A 1071 93.43 31.02 61.86
N THR A 1072 93.87 32.01 61.10
CA THR A 1072 93.50 33.43 61.29
C THR A 1072 92.90 34.04 60.02
N PRO A 1073 92.03 35.07 60.12
CA PRO A 1073 91.51 35.77 58.95
C PRO A 1073 92.58 36.37 58.05
N LEU A 1074 93.67 36.90 58.61
CA LEU A 1074 94.79 37.47 57.86
C LEU A 1074 95.55 36.40 57.07
N GLU A 1075 95.84 35.25 57.70
CA GLU A 1075 96.49 34.11 57.03
C GLU A 1075 95.61 33.57 55.89
N ARG A 1076 94.30 33.53 56.09
CA ARG A 1076 93.31 33.12 55.09
C ARG A 1076 93.28 34.07 53.90
N ASP A 1077 93.22 35.39 54.12
CA ASP A 1077 93.23 36.40 53.05
C ASP A 1077 94.53 36.37 52.22
N ILE A 1078 95.69 36.23 52.88
CA ILE A 1078 96.99 36.09 52.19
C ILE A 1078 97.00 34.84 51.29
N LYS A 1079 96.55 33.69 51.80
CA LYS A 1079 96.49 32.44 51.05
C LYS A 1079 95.46 32.48 49.92
N LEU A 1080 94.31 33.13 50.14
CA LEU A 1080 93.27 33.33 49.13
C LEU A 1080 93.78 34.21 47.97
N LYS A 1081 94.53 35.28 48.28
CA LYS A 1081 95.20 36.13 47.27
C LYS A 1081 96.26 35.36 46.47
N ALA A 1082 97.04 34.50 47.11
CA ALA A 1082 98.02 33.65 46.42
C ALA A 1082 97.35 32.62 45.49
N LEU A 1083 96.25 32.01 45.92
CA LEU A 1083 95.46 31.08 45.11
C LEU A 1083 94.85 31.79 43.88
N LYS A 1084 94.22 32.95 44.08
CA LYS A 1084 93.72 33.81 42.99
C LYS A 1084 94.82 34.15 41.99
N LEU A 1085 95.97 34.63 42.46
CA LEU A 1085 97.08 34.98 41.58
C LEU A 1085 97.57 33.77 40.75
N THR A 1086 97.65 32.59 41.37
CA THR A 1086 98.03 31.36 40.66
C THR A 1086 97.03 31.03 39.56
N ILE A 1087 95.72 31.07 39.84
CA ILE A 1087 94.67 30.75 38.87
C ILE A 1087 94.66 31.78 37.73
N SER A 1088 94.78 33.08 38.03
CA SER A 1088 94.88 34.14 37.01
C SER A 1088 96.08 33.97 36.09
N VAL A 1089 97.25 33.62 36.63
CA VAL A 1089 98.48 33.40 35.83
C VAL A 1089 98.38 32.12 34.98
N GLN A 1090 97.69 31.08 35.45
CA GLN A 1090 97.57 29.81 34.75
C GLN A 1090 96.36 29.71 33.80
N SER A 1091 95.46 30.70 33.84
CA SER A 1091 94.32 30.87 32.94
C SER A 1091 94.77 30.92 31.47
N GLY A 1092 94.11 30.14 30.60
CA GLY A 1092 94.45 30.02 29.18
C GLY A 1092 95.73 29.20 28.92
N LEU A 1093 96.72 29.24 29.81
CA LEU A 1093 97.97 28.50 29.71
C LEU A 1093 97.78 27.01 30.03
N THR A 1094 97.51 26.68 31.30
CA THR A 1094 97.37 25.28 31.77
C THR A 1094 95.99 24.98 32.35
N ILE A 1095 95.19 26.00 32.67
CA ILE A 1095 93.77 25.90 33.00
C ILE A 1095 92.96 26.42 31.80
N LYS A 1096 91.87 25.76 31.42
CA LYS A 1096 90.92 26.32 30.42
C LYS A 1096 90.38 27.65 30.95
N GLU A 1097 90.42 28.67 30.10
CA GLU A 1097 90.12 30.06 30.49
C GLU A 1097 88.73 30.25 31.10
N SER A 1098 87.71 29.52 30.59
CA SER A 1098 86.35 29.53 31.14
C SER A 1098 86.29 29.04 32.59
N PHE A 1099 87.01 27.97 32.93
CA PHE A 1099 87.04 27.42 34.28
C PHE A 1099 87.91 28.25 35.22
N ALA A 1100 89.02 28.82 34.74
CA ALA A 1100 89.79 29.78 35.52
C ALA A 1100 88.97 31.04 35.85
N LYS A 1101 88.15 31.55 34.91
CA LYS A 1101 87.20 32.65 35.16
C LYS A 1101 86.14 32.29 36.20
N LEU A 1102 85.59 31.07 36.14
CA LEU A 1102 84.66 30.53 37.13
C LEU A 1102 85.30 30.56 38.53
N MET A 1103 86.40 29.83 38.71
CA MET A 1103 87.14 29.74 39.98
C MET A 1103 87.55 31.11 40.54
N LEU A 1104 87.88 32.10 39.70
CA LEU A 1104 88.22 33.44 40.17
C LEU A 1104 87.00 34.17 40.78
N LYS A 1105 85.83 34.07 40.14
CA LYS A 1105 84.56 34.62 40.65
C LYS A 1105 84.15 33.92 41.95
N ASP A 1106 84.28 32.60 42.00
CA ASP A 1106 84.02 31.76 43.17
C ASP A 1106 84.85 32.24 44.39
N LEU A 1107 86.15 32.49 44.16
CA LEU A 1107 87.06 33.02 45.19
C LEU A 1107 86.80 34.50 45.53
N GLU A 1108 86.12 35.28 44.70
CA GLU A 1108 85.66 36.64 45.01
C GLU A 1108 84.53 36.63 46.04
N VAL A 1109 83.55 35.75 45.86
CA VAL A 1109 82.44 35.56 46.81
C VAL A 1109 82.96 35.03 48.15
N ILE A 1110 83.84 34.02 48.14
CA ILE A 1110 84.54 33.52 49.35
C ILE A 1110 85.32 34.64 50.06
N GLY A 1111 85.85 35.61 49.30
CA GLY A 1111 86.63 36.73 49.81
C GLY A 1111 85.82 37.87 50.43
N GLY A 1112 84.49 37.74 50.53
CA GLY A 1112 83.62 38.75 51.15
C GLY A 1112 83.39 40.01 50.31
N LYS A 1113 83.71 39.99 49.02
CA LYS A 1113 83.18 40.97 48.06
C LYS A 1113 81.88 40.39 47.49
N ALA A 1114 80.76 41.08 47.69
CA ALA A 1114 79.52 40.71 47.03
C ALA A 1114 79.70 40.77 45.51
N ALA A 1115 79.15 39.76 44.83
CA ALA A 1115 79.00 39.71 43.37
C ALA A 1115 77.60 40.20 42.98
#